data_AF-A0A1R1A5R5-F1
#
_entry.id   AF-A0A1R1A5R5-F1
#
_cell.length_a   1.000
_cell.length_b   1.000
_cell.length_c   1.000
_cell.angle_alpha   90.00
_cell.angle_beta   90.00
_cell.angle_gamma   90.00
#
_symmetry.space_group_name_H-M   'P 1'
#
loop_
_entity.id
_entity.type
_entity.pdbx_description
1 polymer ?
#
loop_
_entity_poly.entity_id
_entity_poly.type
_entity_poly.pdbx_seq_one_letter_code
_entity_poly.pdbx_strand_id
1 'polypeptide(L)'
;MTFRKKVTLSALAISMLTASLGGLPLSQKGLTEKLGFVQAASAAEAALPSSVFLERMQALYAALAAGDKKDMQEVKNLRDEIAGLDEATNQQLIDPIWTKISEKLPESADKAELKASLFRLIKAVGSFRYDPEASDLEAIRTNPEFRATLKTIAAAGGDENIRLEDFLVFMFGDGSSRKGVEGTIGSLIAQKSPEELILLLGNKQGIVTVLLQAMEKLMGETKEYKFSSILKNLGVTPQDVRATVQNFQVKLQKDEPAISAMTVAYIRSSVKSSVKIDYTGRVHSYSLNVFGVYLFPQVLQWSKVSGDSNVKVLPTGVVTIPDAAKTGTAVIQAKLINPYGGSAKVIFEQEVTLNAAISHETEFPVESFLARMNKLHSALAAGDPADIGAVRNLRDELAGLDFAKDHNLIDPIWKKIAAKLPAEADQAKLKAVLFNMVKDISLIPYDPQAASLEAIRKNPEYRAVLAELGAAGGGETSFVIDDILMFLFGDGGVNPGIDGAIRQKLASLSPTQLLQLIGDKQAISTLLLQKTEELLSETGNYKLSSVLSQLGVTAEESAATMLNFQARLKMDEPAIQALIIAHMRSEAVEAVKISEDGREQKFSLKVFGVDVPPLALRWSKVSGSKDVKVSTGGTVTLPRGVASGSAVVQATLINPYGGQAKVIFEKEVTLTATNGEGEHFPAEEFLERMNKLHAALLAGDPSDVQDVRNLRDEIAKLDFAKDQSLIDPVWVKIAPKLPATVNQAELKKTVFQIIQSVGSLQYDPEAKGLEAIRTNPEFRAALKTIAAAGGVTSLSMDDFLVLLFGDGADRLGVEGTVRKIISDMKPQEIAQLLGNKEKINAVIMEAMGEILSKKDDYALSEALNNLGVKSADVRLSVFKFQLKLKYDERALNALTVAYIRSEVISAVKITSSGRQHEYSLKLLGTVLPSSFLKWKKVSGSKDVTVDSRGKVTIPKKVANGTAVIQATLVNPYGGSAKVIFQQEVTLVNEDVEIDPKAEFKRIAEELDSKLNEVKKKLKAATNDEQKAQLIMDVVQARNVAVDEINKVKTTNALKNKAINETKSKVNKLLTTIITEIMRS
;
A
#
# COMPACT_ATOMS: atom_id res chain seq x y z
N MET A 1 -19.56 -22.03 35.18
CA MET A 1 -18.17 -22.23 34.71
C MET A 1 -17.62 -20.90 34.25
N THR A 2 -16.68 -20.35 35.00
CA THR A 2 -16.13 -19.00 34.80
C THR A 2 -14.64 -19.09 34.96
N PHE A 3 -13.88 -18.98 33.87
CA PHE A 3 -12.42 -18.83 33.94
C PHE A 3 -11.88 -17.93 32.82
N ARG A 4 -11.19 -16.87 33.28
CA ARG A 4 -10.02 -16.17 32.71
C ARG A 4 -10.17 -15.38 31.40
N LYS A 5 -10.35 -14.07 31.57
CA LYS A 5 -9.69 -13.03 30.75
C LYS A 5 -9.25 -11.90 31.67
N LYS A 6 -7.97 -11.85 32.07
CA LYS A 6 -7.29 -10.63 32.53
C LYS A 6 -5.77 -10.77 32.38
N VAL A 7 -5.16 -9.62 32.09
CA VAL A 7 -3.80 -9.17 32.43
C VAL A 7 -2.77 -9.16 31.28
N THR A 8 -2.34 -7.96 30.91
CA THR A 8 -1.18 -7.62 30.05
C THR A 8 -0.61 -6.27 30.56
N LEU A 9 0.67 -5.93 30.28
CA LEU A 9 1.37 -4.60 30.31
C LEU A 9 2.47 -4.29 31.40
N SER A 10 3.66 -3.76 31.00
CA SER A 10 4.71 -2.84 31.61
C SER A 10 6.03 -2.66 30.81
N ALA A 11 5.99 -2.68 29.49
CA ALA A 11 7.13 -2.26 28.64
C ALA A 11 7.16 -0.76 28.66
N LEU A 12 5.94 -0.24 28.78
CA LEU A 12 5.56 1.10 29.05
C LEU A 12 6.31 1.78 30.18
N ALA A 13 6.73 1.06 31.23
CA ALA A 13 7.51 1.70 32.27
C ALA A 13 8.83 2.21 31.67
N ILE A 14 9.69 1.36 31.12
CA ILE A 14 11.04 1.80 30.70
C ILE A 14 11.01 2.67 29.43
N SER A 15 10.01 2.49 28.53
CA SER A 15 9.88 3.27 27.30
C SER A 15 9.09 4.57 27.41
N MET A 16 8.18 4.71 28.40
CA MET A 16 7.44 5.96 28.65
C MET A 16 7.87 6.68 29.93
N LEU A 17 8.56 6.04 30.88
CA LEU A 17 9.09 6.73 32.08
C LEU A 17 10.23 7.66 31.74
N THR A 18 11.00 7.32 30.70
CA THR A 18 12.00 8.24 30.19
C THR A 18 11.38 9.53 29.73
N ALA A 19 10.15 9.54 29.20
CA ALA A 19 9.40 10.75 28.80
C ALA A 19 8.71 11.49 29.97
N SER A 20 8.55 10.87 31.14
CA SER A 20 7.60 11.32 32.17
C SER A 20 8.27 11.96 33.37
N LEU A 21 8.68 13.21 33.26
CA LEU A 21 9.71 13.70 34.16
C LEU A 21 9.56 15.19 34.50
N GLY A 22 9.38 15.56 35.78
CA GLY A 22 9.33 16.97 36.18
C GLY A 22 9.27 17.28 37.69
N GLY A 23 10.02 18.32 38.14
CA GLY A 23 9.89 18.94 39.47
C GLY A 23 10.88 20.09 39.79
N LEU A 24 10.48 21.36 39.51
CA LEU A 24 10.91 22.70 40.04
C LEU A 24 12.34 23.26 39.72
N PRO A 25 12.55 24.60 39.80
CA PRO A 25 12.24 25.66 38.82
C PRO A 25 13.45 26.09 37.94
N LEU A 26 13.15 26.75 36.83
CA LEU A 26 14.08 27.13 35.75
C LEU A 26 15.02 28.30 36.09
N SER A 27 16.29 28.16 35.70
CA SER A 27 17.22 29.27 35.39
C SER A 27 17.84 29.01 34.01
N GLN A 28 17.50 29.84 33.02
CA GLN A 28 17.88 29.71 31.61
C GLN A 28 19.35 30.06 31.29
N LYS A 29 20.21 30.32 32.28
CA LYS A 29 21.56 30.87 32.03
C LYS A 29 22.70 29.85 31.86
N GLY A 30 22.51 28.55 32.15
CA GLY A 30 23.61 27.59 32.17
C GLY A 30 23.93 26.85 30.85
N LEU A 31 22.98 26.75 29.92
CA LEU A 31 23.11 25.83 28.78
C LEU A 31 24.02 26.35 27.66
N THR A 32 24.13 27.67 27.50
CA THR A 32 24.97 28.29 26.45
C THR A 32 26.46 28.30 26.79
N GLU A 33 26.86 28.19 28.06
CA GLU A 33 28.27 28.17 28.46
C GLU A 33 28.93 26.78 28.31
N LYS A 34 28.16 25.67 28.35
CA LYS A 34 28.69 24.30 28.25
C LYS A 34 28.88 23.78 26.80
N LEU A 35 28.48 24.54 25.79
CA LEU A 35 28.60 24.14 24.37
C LEU A 35 29.87 24.69 23.68
N GLY A 36 30.80 25.30 24.42
CA GLY A 36 32.00 25.95 23.87
C GLY A 36 33.35 25.34 24.29
N PHE A 37 33.97 24.58 23.37
CA PHE A 37 35.41 24.36 23.16
C PHE A 37 36.36 24.18 24.36
N VAL A 38 36.66 22.92 24.72
CA VAL A 38 38.00 22.54 25.21
C VAL A 38 38.42 21.20 24.61
N GLN A 39 39.56 21.19 23.90
CA GLN A 39 40.25 19.99 23.44
C GLN A 39 41.04 19.39 24.62
N ALA A 40 40.68 18.18 25.05
CA ALA A 40 41.56 17.32 25.84
C ALA A 40 41.34 15.86 25.43
N ALA A 41 42.42 15.22 24.97
CA ALA A 41 42.42 13.82 24.53
C ALA A 41 42.50 12.89 25.76
N SER A 42 41.38 12.32 26.14
CA SER A 42 41.30 11.03 26.84
C SER A 42 40.05 10.30 26.38
N ALA A 43 40.21 9.03 26.00
CA ALA A 43 39.17 8.16 25.47
C ALA A 43 38.11 7.71 26.51
N ALA A 44 37.77 8.58 27.47
CA ALA A 44 36.82 8.32 28.56
C ALA A 44 35.64 9.30 28.62
N GLU A 45 35.60 10.38 27.84
CA GLU A 45 34.54 11.39 27.92
C GLU A 45 33.95 11.73 26.53
N ALA A 46 33.23 10.79 25.93
CA ALA A 46 32.23 11.20 24.93
C ALA A 46 31.10 11.90 25.71
N ALA A 47 30.89 13.19 25.44
CA ALA A 47 29.74 13.94 25.94
C ALA A 47 28.43 13.20 25.60
N LEU A 48 27.43 13.27 26.49
CA LEU A 48 26.10 12.68 26.28
C LEU A 48 25.59 12.92 24.85
N PRO A 49 25.37 11.88 24.03
CA PRO A 49 24.66 12.02 22.77
C PRO A 49 23.16 11.75 22.99
N SER A 50 22.20 12.41 22.36
CA SER A 50 22.16 13.39 21.28
C SER A 50 21.31 14.59 21.73
N SER A 51 21.55 15.80 21.21
CA SER A 51 20.68 16.96 21.48
C SER A 51 19.20 16.64 21.22
N VAL A 52 18.94 15.76 20.25
CA VAL A 52 17.63 15.23 19.87
C VAL A 52 16.92 14.55 21.04
N PHE A 53 17.60 13.73 21.84
CA PHE A 53 17.00 13.10 23.02
C PHE A 53 16.60 14.16 24.06
N LEU A 54 17.51 15.10 24.37
CA LEU A 54 17.25 16.14 25.36
C LEU A 54 16.16 17.11 24.91
N GLU A 55 16.14 17.48 23.63
CA GLU A 55 15.11 18.30 22.99
C GLU A 55 13.75 17.59 23.06
N ARG A 56 13.71 16.29 22.75
CA ARG A 56 12.46 15.52 22.82
C ARG A 56 11.95 15.42 24.25
N MET A 57 12.85 15.20 25.20
CA MET A 57 12.56 15.17 26.62
C MET A 57 12.04 16.49 27.16
N GLN A 58 12.69 17.59 26.75
CA GLN A 58 12.27 18.94 27.07
C GLN A 58 10.88 19.24 26.51
N ALA A 59 10.60 18.84 25.26
CA ALA A 59 9.30 19.04 24.64
C ALA A 59 8.19 18.28 25.38
N LEU A 60 8.47 17.05 25.84
CA LEU A 60 7.51 16.25 26.60
C LEU A 60 7.29 16.80 28.00
N TYR A 61 8.35 17.26 28.68
CA TYR A 61 8.21 17.93 29.96
C TYR A 61 7.42 19.24 29.83
N ALA A 62 7.76 20.09 28.85
CA ALA A 62 7.05 21.33 28.59
C ALA A 62 5.58 21.07 28.27
N ALA A 63 5.30 20.05 27.45
CA ALA A 63 3.95 19.62 27.19
C ALA A 63 3.26 19.19 28.48
N LEU A 64 3.82 18.28 29.28
CA LEU A 64 3.23 17.82 30.55
C LEU A 64 2.96 18.99 31.52
N ALA A 65 3.89 19.94 31.63
CA ALA A 65 3.79 21.13 32.46
C ALA A 65 2.70 22.11 31.99
N ALA A 66 2.46 22.21 30.68
CA ALA A 66 1.37 22.99 30.10
C ALA A 66 -0.03 22.36 30.30
N GLY A 67 -0.10 21.15 30.86
CA GLY A 67 -1.35 20.44 31.15
C GLY A 67 -1.95 20.71 32.52
N ASP A 68 -2.77 19.76 32.98
CA ASP A 68 -3.30 19.82 34.34
C ASP A 68 -2.18 19.57 35.35
N LYS A 69 -2.11 20.37 36.43
CA LYS A 69 -1.13 20.16 37.51
C LYS A 69 -1.16 18.73 38.10
N LYS A 70 -2.33 18.08 38.03
CA LYS A 70 -2.50 16.68 38.43
C LYS A 70 -1.66 15.73 37.57
N ASP A 71 -1.57 15.96 36.26
CA ASP A 71 -0.87 15.07 35.32
C ASP A 71 0.62 14.94 35.67
N MET A 72 1.26 16.07 35.99
CA MET A 72 2.65 16.11 36.48
C MET A 72 2.81 15.32 37.80
N GLN A 73 1.84 15.45 38.71
CA GLN A 73 1.89 14.77 40.00
C GLN A 73 1.70 13.25 39.86
N GLU A 74 0.82 12.78 38.96
CA GLU A 74 0.63 11.35 38.73
C GLU A 74 1.88 10.68 38.16
N VAL A 75 2.55 11.38 37.24
CA VAL A 75 3.85 10.97 36.72
C VAL A 75 4.90 10.87 37.84
N LYS A 76 4.95 11.86 38.74
CA LYS A 76 5.83 11.82 39.91
C LYS A 76 5.49 10.65 40.84
N ASN A 77 4.21 10.40 41.10
CA ASN A 77 3.75 9.30 41.96
C ASN A 77 4.23 7.93 41.45
N LEU A 78 4.15 7.69 40.13
CA LEU A 78 4.65 6.46 39.53
C LEU A 78 6.17 6.30 39.71
N ARG A 79 6.91 7.38 39.55
CA ARG A 79 8.37 7.35 39.70
C ARG A 79 8.78 7.05 41.13
N ASP A 80 8.12 7.68 42.10
CA ASP A 80 8.36 7.41 43.51
C ASP A 80 7.98 5.97 43.86
N GLU A 81 6.91 5.42 43.26
CA GLU A 81 6.52 4.01 43.43
C GLU A 81 7.58 3.04 42.87
N ILE A 82 8.15 3.33 41.70
CA ILE A 82 9.22 2.52 41.09
C ILE A 82 10.52 2.63 41.89
N ALA A 83 10.87 3.83 42.35
CA ALA A 83 11.99 4.04 43.27
C ALA A 83 11.79 3.28 44.60
N GLY A 84 10.55 3.02 44.99
CA GLY A 84 10.17 2.24 46.17
C GLY A 84 10.17 0.72 45.98
N LEU A 85 10.39 0.18 44.78
CA LEU A 85 10.43 -1.27 44.57
C LEU A 85 11.59 -1.90 45.33
N ASP A 86 11.29 -2.97 46.08
CA ASP A 86 12.24 -3.70 46.90
C ASP A 86 12.95 -4.76 46.06
N GLU A 87 14.27 -4.72 46.04
CA GLU A 87 15.07 -5.61 45.20
C GLU A 87 14.84 -7.08 45.56
N ALA A 88 14.91 -7.42 46.86
CA ALA A 88 14.82 -8.79 47.33
C ALA A 88 13.50 -9.47 46.95
N THR A 89 12.40 -8.72 46.94
CA THR A 89 11.06 -9.25 46.69
C THR A 89 10.51 -8.93 45.31
N ASN A 90 11.20 -8.15 44.46
CA ASN A 90 10.67 -7.73 43.15
C ASN A 90 11.57 -8.08 41.96
N GLN A 91 12.73 -8.71 42.17
CA GLN A 91 13.57 -9.22 41.07
C GLN A 91 12.83 -10.18 40.11
N GLN A 92 11.80 -10.90 40.56
CA GLN A 92 11.01 -11.79 39.70
C GLN A 92 10.21 -11.06 38.61
N LEU A 93 10.04 -9.73 38.72
CA LEU A 93 9.35 -8.96 37.69
C LEU A 93 10.05 -9.04 36.33
N ILE A 94 11.36 -9.25 36.31
CA ILE A 94 12.18 -9.34 35.09
C ILE A 94 12.47 -10.77 34.62
N ASP A 95 11.90 -11.78 35.28
CA ASP A 95 12.16 -13.20 34.99
C ASP A 95 12.01 -13.58 33.51
N PRO A 96 10.98 -13.14 32.77
CA PRO A 96 10.81 -13.55 31.37
C PRO A 96 12.01 -13.20 30.48
N ILE A 97 12.64 -12.04 30.70
CA ILE A 97 13.87 -11.66 30.00
C ILE A 97 15.09 -12.32 30.67
N TRP A 98 15.15 -12.29 31.99
CA TRP A 98 16.29 -12.79 32.76
C TRP A 98 16.56 -14.27 32.49
N THR A 99 15.52 -15.11 32.39
CA THR A 99 15.68 -16.53 32.07
C THR A 99 16.47 -16.72 30.77
N LYS A 100 16.15 -15.95 29.72
CA LYS A 100 16.85 -16.00 28.43
C LYS A 100 18.30 -15.54 28.53
N ILE A 101 18.54 -14.44 29.25
CA ILE A 101 19.90 -13.93 29.51
C ILE A 101 20.72 -14.99 30.27
N SER A 102 20.16 -15.56 31.33
CA SER A 102 20.85 -16.48 32.23
C SER A 102 21.26 -17.81 31.57
N GLU A 103 20.54 -18.23 30.53
CA GLU A 103 20.85 -19.39 29.69
C GLU A 103 22.10 -19.17 28.81
N LYS A 104 22.47 -17.91 28.56
CA LYS A 104 23.60 -17.52 27.68
C LYS A 104 24.82 -16.99 28.43
N LEU A 105 24.67 -16.68 29.72
CA LEU A 105 25.79 -16.25 30.57
C LEU A 105 26.77 -17.43 30.83
N PRO A 106 28.09 -17.15 30.91
CA PRO A 106 29.07 -18.17 31.25
C PRO A 106 28.84 -18.72 32.68
N GLU A 107 29.24 -19.96 32.95
CA GLU A 107 29.08 -20.59 34.27
C GLU A 107 29.82 -19.85 35.39
N SER A 108 30.88 -19.13 35.05
CA SER A 108 31.65 -18.29 35.97
C SER A 108 30.96 -16.98 36.37
N ALA A 109 29.86 -16.60 35.70
CA ALA A 109 29.13 -15.39 36.03
C ALA A 109 28.30 -15.57 37.30
N ASP A 110 28.36 -14.59 38.21
CA ASP A 110 27.43 -14.52 39.35
C ASP A 110 26.04 -14.11 38.84
N LYS A 111 25.24 -15.12 38.51
CA LYS A 111 23.89 -14.94 37.98
C LYS A 111 22.97 -14.22 38.98
N ALA A 112 23.17 -14.38 40.28
CA ALA A 112 22.33 -13.73 41.27
C ALA A 112 22.63 -12.22 41.33
N GLU A 113 23.90 -11.85 41.41
CA GLU A 113 24.31 -10.44 41.44
C GLU A 113 24.01 -9.73 40.11
N LEU A 114 24.22 -10.39 38.97
CA LEU A 114 23.86 -9.82 37.67
C LEU A 114 22.37 -9.57 37.52
N LYS A 115 21.51 -10.46 38.06
CA LYS A 115 20.06 -10.25 38.09
C LYS A 115 19.69 -9.06 38.98
N ALA A 116 20.28 -8.99 40.17
CA ALA A 116 20.09 -7.90 41.12
C ALA A 116 20.48 -6.54 40.53
N SER A 117 21.67 -6.47 39.93
CA SER A 117 22.16 -5.27 39.25
C SER A 117 21.31 -4.90 38.03
N LEU A 118 20.90 -5.86 37.20
CA LEU A 118 19.99 -5.58 36.08
C LEU A 118 18.65 -5.01 36.57
N PHE A 119 18.13 -5.53 37.69
CA PHE A 119 16.94 -4.97 38.32
C PHE A 119 17.16 -3.55 38.86
N ARG A 120 18.30 -3.28 39.52
CA ARG A 120 18.69 -1.93 39.96
C ARG A 120 18.81 -0.94 38.80
N LEU A 121 19.38 -1.37 37.67
CA LEU A 121 19.45 -0.57 36.45
C LEU A 121 18.05 -0.23 35.92
N ILE A 122 17.17 -1.24 35.81
CA ILE A 122 15.78 -1.04 35.37
C ILE A 122 15.04 -0.07 36.30
N LYS A 123 15.23 -0.22 37.62
CA LYS A 123 14.67 0.68 38.63
C LYS A 123 15.21 2.10 38.50
N ALA A 124 16.52 2.27 38.30
CA ALA A 124 17.15 3.58 38.11
C ALA A 124 16.59 4.28 36.86
N VAL A 125 16.53 3.58 35.72
CA VAL A 125 15.95 4.09 34.47
C VAL A 125 14.44 4.34 34.59
N GLY A 126 13.72 3.57 35.39
CA GLY A 126 12.29 3.82 35.64
C GLY A 126 12.02 5.00 36.60
N SER A 127 13.01 5.41 37.39
CA SER A 127 12.82 6.38 38.48
C SER A 127 13.53 7.73 38.27
N PHE A 128 14.43 7.86 37.29
CA PHE A 128 15.24 9.09 37.09
C PHE A 128 14.38 10.34 36.84
N ARG A 129 14.88 11.54 37.17
CA ARG A 129 14.23 12.86 36.99
C ARG A 129 14.66 13.50 35.67
N TYR A 130 13.76 14.27 35.08
CA TYR A 130 14.14 15.17 33.98
C TYR A 130 14.90 16.27 34.65
N ASP A 131 16.13 16.33 34.23
CA ASP A 131 17.02 17.42 34.50
C ASP A 131 17.42 17.97 33.13
N PRO A 132 17.22 19.27 32.85
CA PRO A 132 17.76 19.90 31.66
C PRO A 132 19.26 19.68 31.48
N GLU A 133 20.01 19.46 32.57
CA GLU A 133 21.45 19.11 32.54
C GLU A 133 21.72 17.59 32.43
N ALA A 134 20.66 16.77 32.41
CA ALA A 134 20.73 15.32 32.32
C ALA A 134 21.56 14.62 33.41
N SER A 135 21.70 15.21 34.60
CA SER A 135 22.56 14.67 35.66
C SER A 135 22.18 13.26 36.12
N ASP A 136 20.89 12.94 36.25
CA ASP A 136 20.46 11.59 36.62
C ASP A 136 20.77 10.56 35.52
N LEU A 137 20.65 10.95 34.24
CA LEU A 137 21.01 10.08 33.12
C LEU A 137 22.52 9.86 33.08
N GLU A 138 23.29 10.90 33.35
CA GLU A 138 24.75 10.82 33.45
C GLU A 138 25.18 9.94 34.63
N ALA A 139 24.48 10.02 35.77
CA ALA A 139 24.70 9.16 36.91
C ALA A 139 24.43 7.68 36.58
N ILE A 140 23.37 7.38 35.81
CA ILE A 140 23.09 6.02 35.32
C ILE A 140 24.17 5.57 34.32
N ARG A 141 24.57 6.43 33.40
CA ARG A 141 25.57 6.15 32.36
C ARG A 141 26.94 5.84 32.93
N THR A 142 27.37 6.61 33.92
CA THR A 142 28.69 6.51 34.52
C THR A 142 28.76 5.52 35.68
N ASN A 143 27.62 5.00 36.15
CA ASN A 143 27.60 4.01 37.22
C ASN A 143 28.41 2.75 36.83
N PRO A 144 29.50 2.43 37.55
CA PRO A 144 30.40 1.34 37.19
C PRO A 144 29.72 -0.04 37.24
N GLU A 145 28.76 -0.24 38.15
CA GLU A 145 28.00 -1.47 38.29
C GLU A 145 27.10 -1.72 37.06
N PHE A 146 26.37 -0.69 36.62
CA PHE A 146 25.48 -0.79 35.46
C PHE A 146 26.26 -1.03 34.18
N ARG A 147 27.41 -0.36 34.03
CA ARG A 147 28.33 -0.59 32.90
C ARG A 147 28.86 -2.01 32.89
N ALA A 148 29.32 -2.51 34.03
CA ALA A 148 29.81 -3.89 34.15
C ALA A 148 28.71 -4.92 33.81
N THR A 149 27.48 -4.64 34.24
CA THR A 149 26.32 -5.51 34.02
C THR A 149 25.92 -5.53 32.55
N LEU A 150 25.77 -4.36 31.92
CA LEU A 150 25.46 -4.26 30.48
C LEU A 150 26.56 -4.89 29.63
N LYS A 151 27.84 -4.66 29.96
CA LYS A 151 28.97 -5.28 29.25
C LYS A 151 28.91 -6.80 29.32
N THR A 152 28.64 -7.36 30.50
CA THR A 152 28.57 -8.81 30.70
C THR A 152 27.41 -9.44 29.93
N ILE A 153 26.23 -8.81 29.96
CA ILE A 153 25.05 -9.28 29.21
C ILE A 153 25.28 -9.17 27.69
N ALA A 154 25.88 -8.08 27.23
CA ALA A 154 26.13 -7.85 25.81
C ALA A 154 27.18 -8.79 25.24
N ALA A 155 28.23 -9.10 26.01
CA ALA A 155 29.20 -10.15 25.67
C ALA A 155 28.51 -11.51 25.47
N ALA A 156 27.58 -11.89 26.35
CA ALA A 156 26.77 -13.11 26.18
C ALA A 156 25.83 -13.06 24.96
N GLY A 157 25.44 -11.86 24.51
CA GLY A 157 24.71 -11.62 23.27
C GLY A 157 25.58 -11.47 22.02
N GLY A 158 26.90 -11.64 22.13
CA GLY A 158 27.83 -11.61 21.00
C GLY A 158 28.36 -10.22 20.61
N ASP A 159 28.19 -9.19 21.45
CA ASP A 159 28.76 -7.86 21.23
C ASP A 159 29.26 -7.24 22.55
N GLU A 160 30.57 -7.25 22.78
CA GLU A 160 31.18 -6.69 23.99
C GLU A 160 31.23 -5.15 24.02
N ASN A 161 30.89 -4.51 22.90
CA ASN A 161 31.06 -3.07 22.67
C ASN A 161 29.74 -2.29 22.75
N ILE A 162 28.70 -2.85 23.37
CA ILE A 162 27.49 -2.09 23.64
C ILE A 162 27.81 -0.91 24.56
N ARG A 163 27.20 0.23 24.28
CA ARG A 163 27.22 1.40 25.15
C ARG A 163 25.80 1.84 25.50
N LEU A 164 25.65 2.67 26.53
CA LEU A 164 24.33 3.22 26.87
C LEU A 164 23.75 4.03 25.70
N GLU A 165 24.62 4.64 24.90
CA GLU A 165 24.29 5.38 23.69
C GLU A 165 23.57 4.49 22.66
N ASP A 166 23.98 3.23 22.49
CA ASP A 166 23.30 2.29 21.59
C ASP A 166 21.87 1.97 22.10
N PHE A 167 21.69 1.94 23.42
CA PHE A 167 20.36 1.80 24.04
C PHE A 167 19.51 3.07 23.85
N LEU A 168 20.08 4.27 24.03
CA LEU A 168 19.35 5.53 23.82
C LEU A 168 18.92 5.68 22.35
N VAL A 169 19.78 5.33 21.39
CA VAL A 169 19.42 5.30 19.96
C VAL A 169 18.34 4.27 19.67
N PHE A 170 18.37 3.10 20.31
CA PHE A 170 17.28 2.13 20.19
C PHE A 170 15.96 2.70 20.72
N MET A 171 15.97 3.42 21.84
CA MET A 171 14.76 3.98 22.45
C MET A 171 14.20 5.20 21.73
N PHE A 172 15.05 6.13 21.29
CA PHE A 172 14.64 7.46 20.80
C PHE A 172 15.06 7.78 19.37
N GLY A 173 15.87 6.92 18.77
CA GLY A 173 16.49 7.18 17.49
C GLY A 173 17.73 8.05 17.60
N ASP A 174 18.33 8.33 16.44
CA ASP A 174 19.51 9.21 16.33
C ASP A 174 19.17 10.61 15.78
N GLY A 175 17.88 10.90 15.58
CA GLY A 175 17.39 12.12 14.95
C GLY A 175 17.50 12.15 13.43
N SER A 176 17.90 11.03 12.81
CA SER A 176 18.06 10.90 11.36
C SER A 176 17.32 9.66 10.83
N SER A 177 18.02 8.69 10.24
CA SER A 177 17.43 7.50 9.62
C SER A 177 16.90 6.48 10.65
N ARG A 178 17.46 6.44 11.86
CA ARG A 178 17.04 5.51 12.91
C ARG A 178 16.01 6.18 13.81
N LYS A 179 14.78 5.69 13.74
CA LYS A 179 13.62 6.27 14.45
C LYS A 179 13.55 5.91 15.94
N GLY A 180 14.09 4.75 16.30
CA GLY A 180 13.97 4.18 17.64
C GLY A 180 12.52 3.87 18.02
N VAL A 181 12.30 3.45 19.26
CA VAL A 181 10.98 3.07 19.79
C VAL A 181 10.01 4.23 19.70
N GLU A 182 10.41 5.41 20.12
CA GLU A 182 9.60 6.62 20.10
C GLU A 182 9.18 7.01 18.67
N GLY A 183 10.11 7.13 17.72
CA GLY A 183 9.78 7.49 16.34
C GLY A 183 8.98 6.40 15.62
N THR A 184 9.12 5.14 16.05
CA THR A 184 8.30 4.03 15.58
C THR A 184 6.88 4.10 16.12
N ILE A 185 6.68 4.47 17.40
CA ILE A 185 5.34 4.79 17.96
C ILE A 185 4.71 5.93 17.16
N GLY A 186 5.43 7.03 16.94
CA GLY A 186 4.94 8.15 16.13
C GLY A 186 4.53 7.71 14.72
N SER A 187 5.31 6.82 14.10
CA SER A 187 4.99 6.25 12.78
C SER A 187 3.74 5.34 12.82
N LEU A 188 3.58 4.52 13.87
CA LEU A 188 2.40 3.66 14.03
C LEU A 188 1.14 4.49 14.33
N ILE A 189 1.27 5.58 15.07
CA ILE A 189 0.16 6.51 15.34
C ILE A 189 -0.21 7.28 14.07
N ALA A 190 0.76 7.74 13.29
CA ALA A 190 0.50 8.43 12.02
C ALA A 190 -0.24 7.58 10.99
N GLN A 191 -0.19 6.25 11.13
CA GLN A 191 -0.90 5.29 10.28
C GLN A 191 -2.33 5.00 10.74
N LYS A 192 -2.74 5.50 11.92
CA LYS A 192 -4.07 5.28 12.46
C LYS A 192 -5.07 6.25 11.86
N SER A 193 -6.28 5.75 11.67
CA SER A 193 -7.42 6.62 11.41
C SER A 193 -7.66 7.56 12.60
N PRO A 194 -8.29 8.72 12.38
CA PRO A 194 -8.75 9.60 13.46
C PRO A 194 -9.54 8.86 14.55
N GLU A 195 -10.41 7.92 14.18
CA GLU A 195 -11.22 7.10 15.07
C GLU A 195 -10.35 6.19 15.95
N GLU A 196 -9.42 5.45 15.34
CA GLU A 196 -8.48 4.59 16.09
C GLU A 196 -7.59 5.42 17.02
N LEU A 197 -7.15 6.60 16.57
CA LEU A 197 -6.38 7.51 17.39
C LEU A 197 -7.18 7.91 18.62
N ILE A 198 -8.44 8.32 18.46
CA ILE A 198 -9.35 8.64 19.56
C ILE A 198 -9.55 7.46 20.49
N LEU A 199 -9.72 6.25 19.95
CA LEU A 199 -9.91 5.05 20.77
C LEU A 199 -8.66 4.68 21.58
N LEU A 200 -7.46 5.09 21.15
CA LEU A 200 -6.26 5.00 21.99
C LEU A 200 -6.32 5.96 23.17
N LEU A 201 -6.99 7.11 23.04
CA LEU A 201 -7.09 8.15 24.06
C LEU A 201 -7.97 7.64 25.21
N GLY A 202 -7.32 7.28 26.31
CA GLY A 202 -7.99 6.70 27.49
C GLY A 202 -8.09 5.17 27.47
N ASN A 203 -7.59 4.49 26.43
CA ASN A 203 -7.48 3.03 26.41
C ASN A 203 -6.05 2.58 26.73
N LYS A 204 -5.80 2.32 28.01
CA LYS A 204 -4.53 1.79 28.53
C LYS A 204 -4.04 0.59 27.68
N GLN A 205 -4.93 -0.36 27.36
CA GLN A 205 -4.56 -1.55 26.57
C GLN A 205 -4.17 -1.20 25.13
N GLY A 206 -4.89 -0.26 24.51
CA GLY A 206 -4.61 0.21 23.15
C GLY A 206 -3.23 0.86 23.05
N ILE A 207 -2.92 1.80 23.96
CA ILE A 207 -1.63 2.49 24.03
C ILE A 207 -0.47 1.48 24.17
N VAL A 208 -0.64 0.45 25.01
CA VAL A 208 0.42 -0.56 25.16
C VAL A 208 0.54 -1.49 23.99
N THR A 209 -0.57 -1.77 23.31
CA THR A 209 -0.51 -2.52 22.06
C THR A 209 0.35 -1.79 21.04
N VAL A 210 0.20 -0.46 20.89
CA VAL A 210 1.04 0.35 20.00
C VAL A 210 2.50 0.32 20.41
N LEU A 211 2.82 0.47 21.70
CA LEU A 211 4.21 0.36 22.16
C LEU A 211 4.79 -1.03 21.85
N LEU A 212 4.05 -2.10 22.15
CA LEU A 212 4.52 -3.47 21.95
C LEU A 212 4.73 -3.77 20.48
N GLN A 213 3.90 -3.23 19.59
CA GLN A 213 4.10 -3.29 18.14
C GLN A 213 5.36 -2.52 17.72
N ALA A 214 5.62 -1.34 18.28
CA ALA A 214 6.85 -0.59 18.00
C ALA A 214 8.10 -1.36 18.45
N MET A 215 8.07 -1.93 19.66
CA MET A 215 9.13 -2.76 20.21
C MET A 215 9.34 -4.03 19.38
N GLU A 216 8.27 -4.74 19.02
CA GLU A 216 8.33 -5.95 18.19
C GLU A 216 8.95 -5.66 16.82
N LYS A 217 8.55 -4.55 16.20
CA LYS A 217 9.13 -4.10 14.94
C LYS A 217 10.63 -3.84 15.06
N LEU A 218 11.06 -3.03 16.03
CA LEU A 218 12.47 -2.69 16.22
C LEU A 218 13.34 -3.84 16.66
N MET A 219 12.82 -4.77 17.48
CA MET A 219 13.52 -5.99 17.83
C MET A 219 13.77 -6.88 16.59
N GLY A 220 12.95 -6.75 15.54
CA GLY A 220 13.18 -7.38 14.24
C GLY A 220 14.30 -6.73 13.41
N GLU A 221 14.63 -5.46 13.67
CA GLU A 221 15.62 -4.66 12.93
C GLU A 221 17.05 -4.87 13.45
N THR A 222 17.53 -6.13 13.47
CA THR A 222 18.82 -6.49 14.08
C THR A 222 20.07 -6.00 13.34
N LYS A 223 19.92 -5.51 12.11
CA LYS A 223 21.03 -4.89 11.34
C LYS A 223 21.22 -3.42 11.70
N GLU A 224 20.13 -2.72 12.00
CA GLU A 224 20.12 -1.27 12.25
C GLU A 224 20.37 -0.93 13.73
N TYR A 225 19.99 -1.85 14.62
CA TYR A 225 20.10 -1.67 16.08
C TYR A 225 20.92 -2.78 16.73
N LYS A 226 22.09 -2.41 17.28
CA LYS A 226 22.93 -3.33 18.05
C LYS A 226 22.19 -3.95 19.23
N PHE A 227 21.38 -3.14 19.92
CA PHE A 227 20.56 -3.61 21.05
C PHE A 227 19.59 -4.73 20.62
N SER A 228 18.93 -4.60 19.46
CA SER A 228 18.07 -5.64 18.89
C SER A 228 18.84 -6.91 18.55
N SER A 229 20.04 -6.79 17.99
CA SER A 229 20.93 -7.92 17.70
C SER A 229 21.28 -8.69 18.97
N ILE A 230 21.70 -7.98 20.03
CA ILE A 230 22.05 -8.56 21.33
C ILE A 230 20.85 -9.30 21.94
N LEU A 231 19.67 -8.66 21.99
CA LEU A 231 18.46 -9.31 22.51
C LEU A 231 18.11 -10.59 21.75
N LYS A 232 18.19 -10.57 20.41
CA LYS A 232 17.93 -11.75 19.58
C LYS A 232 18.93 -12.88 19.86
N ASN A 233 20.22 -12.56 19.97
CA ASN A 233 21.26 -13.56 20.26
C ASN A 233 21.13 -14.15 21.67
N LEU A 234 20.63 -13.36 22.61
CA LEU A 234 20.26 -13.81 23.96
C LEU A 234 18.98 -14.66 23.97
N GLY A 235 18.28 -14.78 22.85
CA GLY A 235 17.00 -15.51 22.76
C GLY A 235 15.82 -14.75 23.36
N VAL A 236 15.97 -13.44 23.61
CA VAL A 236 14.89 -12.58 24.10
C VAL A 236 13.96 -12.23 22.94
N THR A 237 12.69 -12.59 23.08
CA THR A 237 11.65 -12.33 22.09
C THR A 237 10.79 -11.13 22.48
N PRO A 238 10.00 -10.56 21.54
CA PRO A 238 8.99 -9.56 21.86
C PRO A 238 7.96 -10.03 22.91
N GLN A 239 7.72 -11.34 23.01
CA GLN A 239 6.83 -11.92 24.00
C GLN A 239 7.45 -11.93 25.40
N ASP A 240 8.76 -12.16 25.52
CA ASP A 240 9.48 -12.09 26.81
C ASP A 240 9.52 -10.66 27.33
N VAL A 241 9.78 -9.70 26.42
CA VAL A 241 9.58 -8.29 26.71
C VAL A 241 8.15 -8.10 27.17
N ARG A 242 7.14 -8.44 26.36
CA ARG A 242 5.73 -8.30 26.72
C ARG A 242 5.36 -8.89 28.09
N ALA A 243 5.98 -9.99 28.52
CA ALA A 243 5.74 -10.66 29.80
C ALA A 243 6.36 -9.94 31.00
N THR A 244 7.66 -9.59 30.96
CA THR A 244 8.34 -8.77 31.99
C THR A 244 7.56 -7.50 32.25
N VAL A 245 7.06 -6.99 31.15
CA VAL A 245 6.12 -5.92 31.02
C VAL A 245 4.89 -6.30 31.84
N GLN A 246 4.02 -7.24 31.49
CA GLN A 246 2.82 -7.54 32.33
C GLN A 246 3.08 -7.62 33.86
N ASN A 247 4.24 -8.14 34.28
CA ASN A 247 4.61 -8.23 35.68
C ASN A 247 4.65 -6.88 36.42
N PHE A 248 5.28 -5.84 35.87
CA PHE A 248 5.42 -4.57 36.59
C PHE A 248 4.08 -3.81 36.79
N GLN A 249 3.03 -3.95 35.96
CA GLN A 249 1.79 -3.15 36.07
C GLN A 249 0.76 -3.91 36.88
N VAL A 250 0.92 -5.24 36.96
CA VAL A 250 0.32 -5.98 38.05
C VAL A 250 0.87 -5.50 39.39
N LYS A 251 2.14 -5.09 39.44
CA LYS A 251 2.79 -4.62 40.67
C LYS A 251 2.53 -3.15 40.98
N LEU A 252 2.58 -2.27 39.99
CA LEU A 252 2.49 -0.81 40.14
C LEU A 252 1.03 -0.36 40.15
N GLN A 253 0.69 0.55 41.05
CA GLN A 253 -0.66 1.08 41.26
C GLN A 253 -0.84 2.47 40.65
N LYS A 254 0.25 3.20 40.42
CA LYS A 254 0.25 4.57 39.88
C LYS A 254 0.54 4.61 38.39
N ASP A 255 0.66 3.46 37.74
CA ASP A 255 1.02 3.36 36.34
C ASP A 255 -0.05 3.93 35.42
N GLU A 256 -1.32 3.55 35.61
CA GLU A 256 -2.44 3.98 34.77
C GLU A 256 -2.63 5.51 34.71
N PRO A 257 -2.73 6.25 35.83
CA PRO A 257 -2.88 7.70 35.77
C PRO A 257 -1.66 8.39 35.18
N ALA A 258 -0.44 7.90 35.45
CA ALA A 258 0.78 8.43 34.87
C ALA A 258 0.87 8.19 33.35
N ILE A 259 0.51 7.00 32.88
CA ILE A 259 0.47 6.65 31.45
C ILE A 259 -0.54 7.53 30.72
N SER A 260 -1.71 7.76 31.31
CA SER A 260 -2.71 8.68 30.75
C SER A 260 -2.16 10.10 30.66
N ALA A 261 -1.55 10.62 31.72
CA ALA A 261 -0.92 11.94 31.75
C ALA A 261 0.16 12.08 30.66
N MET A 262 0.97 11.05 30.49
CA MET A 262 2.04 11.01 29.50
C MET A 262 1.55 10.92 28.07
N THR A 263 0.50 10.15 27.84
CA THR A 263 -0.12 10.05 26.52
C THR A 263 -0.64 11.42 26.09
N VAL A 264 -1.30 12.15 27.00
CA VAL A 264 -1.77 13.51 26.75
C VAL A 264 -0.62 14.47 26.49
N ALA A 265 0.47 14.41 27.27
CA ALA A 265 1.66 15.23 27.02
C ALA A 265 2.30 14.92 25.67
N TYR A 266 2.39 13.64 25.31
CA TYR A 266 2.91 13.18 24.03
C TYR A 266 2.10 13.72 22.84
N ILE A 267 0.77 13.65 22.95
CA ILE A 267 -0.15 14.25 21.98
C ILE A 267 0.07 15.75 21.92
N ARG A 268 0.00 16.46 23.06
CA ARG A 268 0.16 17.91 23.14
C ARG A 268 1.47 18.38 22.52
N SER A 269 2.58 17.66 22.76
CA SER A 269 3.89 17.96 22.15
C SER A 269 3.93 17.82 20.62
N SER A 270 2.92 17.17 20.04
CA SER A 270 2.87 16.78 18.63
C SER A 270 1.64 17.37 17.91
N VAL A 271 0.80 18.10 18.62
CA VAL A 271 -0.36 18.80 18.06
C VAL A 271 0.12 19.94 17.17
N LYS A 272 -0.41 19.99 15.96
CA LYS A 272 -0.29 21.13 15.04
C LYS A 272 -1.69 21.63 14.71
N SER A 273 -1.91 22.93 14.85
CA SER A 273 -3.14 23.56 14.40
C SER A 273 -3.07 23.86 12.89
N SER A 274 -4.21 23.72 12.22
CA SER A 274 -4.46 24.30 10.91
C SER A 274 -5.68 25.21 11.05
N VAL A 275 -5.54 26.45 10.57
CA VAL A 275 -6.59 27.45 10.63
C VAL A 275 -7.05 27.77 9.23
N LYS A 276 -8.36 27.67 8.98
CA LYS A 276 -9.01 28.25 7.81
C LYS A 276 -9.56 29.61 8.21
N ILE A 277 -9.03 30.66 7.60
CA ILE A 277 -9.52 32.03 7.79
C ILE A 277 -10.48 32.29 6.64
N ASP A 278 -11.71 32.68 6.95
CA ASP A 278 -12.68 33.05 5.93
C ASP A 278 -12.24 34.31 5.18
N TYR A 279 -12.84 34.57 4.02
CA TYR A 279 -12.46 35.72 3.21
C TYR A 279 -12.68 37.07 3.90
N THR A 280 -13.53 37.12 4.94
CA THR A 280 -13.76 38.33 5.74
C THR A 280 -12.71 38.53 6.82
N GLY A 281 -11.88 37.54 7.12
CA GLY A 281 -10.95 37.54 8.25
C GLY A 281 -11.63 37.54 9.64
N ARG A 282 -12.97 37.48 9.68
CA ARG A 282 -13.76 37.53 10.91
C ARG A 282 -14.03 36.17 11.48
N VAL A 283 -13.82 35.10 10.71
CA VAL A 283 -14.05 33.72 11.11
C VAL A 283 -12.78 32.91 10.91
N HIS A 284 -12.23 32.39 12.00
CA HIS A 284 -11.11 31.45 11.98
C HIS A 284 -11.63 30.07 12.40
N SER A 285 -11.56 29.07 11.51
CA SER A 285 -11.93 27.70 11.81
C SER A 285 -10.69 26.87 12.10
N TYR A 286 -10.51 26.48 13.36
CA TYR A 286 -9.35 25.70 13.78
C TYR A 286 -9.62 24.20 13.68
N SER A 287 -8.61 23.48 13.22
CA SER A 287 -8.50 22.03 13.26
C SER A 287 -7.17 21.63 13.86
N LEU A 288 -7.10 20.46 14.49
CA LEU A 288 -5.88 19.96 15.10
C LEU A 288 -5.46 18.67 14.40
N ASN A 289 -4.15 18.51 14.18
CA ASN A 289 -3.55 17.28 13.71
C ASN A 289 -2.52 16.79 14.74
N VAL A 290 -2.48 15.50 14.98
CA VAL A 290 -1.50 14.85 15.88
C VAL A 290 -0.76 13.81 15.06
N PHE A 291 0.56 13.92 14.95
CA PHE A 291 1.36 13.07 14.05
C PHE A 291 0.86 13.02 12.60
N GLY A 292 0.22 14.11 12.13
CA GLY A 292 -0.38 14.19 10.79
C GLY A 292 -1.79 13.60 10.68
N VAL A 293 -2.35 13.08 11.77
CA VAL A 293 -3.73 12.58 11.82
C VAL A 293 -4.66 13.67 12.33
N TYR A 294 -5.71 13.96 11.56
CA TYR A 294 -6.76 14.92 11.90
C TYR A 294 -7.55 14.49 13.15
N LEU A 295 -7.78 15.40 14.10
CA LEU A 295 -8.68 15.18 15.23
C LEU A 295 -10.08 15.69 14.92
N PHE A 296 -11.07 14.81 15.07
CA PHE A 296 -12.47 15.19 14.89
C PHE A 296 -12.91 16.29 15.88
N PRO A 297 -13.65 17.31 15.43
CA PRO A 297 -14.17 18.35 16.32
C PRO A 297 -15.00 17.79 17.48
N GLN A 298 -15.68 16.65 17.28
CA GLN A 298 -16.53 16.01 18.28
C GLN A 298 -15.76 15.49 19.50
N VAL A 299 -14.45 15.25 19.38
CA VAL A 299 -13.59 14.85 20.51
C VAL A 299 -12.86 16.03 21.14
N LEU A 300 -13.11 17.24 20.64
CA LEU A 300 -12.52 18.46 21.13
C LEU A 300 -13.60 19.33 21.80
N GLN A 301 -13.25 19.88 22.94
CA GLN A 301 -14.01 20.92 23.60
C GLN A 301 -13.22 22.22 23.46
N TRP A 302 -13.65 23.04 22.49
CA TRP A 302 -13.08 24.37 22.28
C TRP A 302 -13.68 25.38 23.24
N SER A 303 -12.84 26.30 23.74
CA SER A 303 -13.26 27.36 24.65
C SER A 303 -12.38 28.60 24.52
N LYS A 304 -12.94 29.76 24.86
CA LYS A 304 -12.19 30.99 25.10
C LYS A 304 -11.70 31.01 26.54
N VAL A 305 -10.38 31.12 26.75
CA VAL A 305 -9.77 31.21 28.08
C VAL A 305 -9.70 32.66 28.56
N SER A 306 -9.26 33.57 27.69
CA SER A 306 -9.10 35.00 27.97
C SER A 306 -9.17 35.83 26.68
N GLY A 307 -9.16 37.16 26.82
CA GLY A 307 -9.15 38.12 25.70
C GLY A 307 -10.48 38.85 25.49
N ASP A 308 -10.64 39.45 24.32
CA ASP A 308 -11.70 40.41 24.00
C ASP A 308 -13.10 39.82 24.11
N SER A 309 -14.05 40.61 24.60
CA SER A 309 -15.46 40.23 24.70
C SER A 309 -16.12 39.99 23.34
N ASN A 310 -15.60 40.63 22.30
CA ASN A 310 -16.06 40.51 20.91
C ASN A 310 -15.72 39.16 20.28
N VAL A 311 -14.72 38.45 20.79
CA VAL A 311 -14.34 37.13 20.27
C VAL A 311 -15.24 36.06 20.87
N LYS A 312 -15.91 35.29 20.01
CA LYS A 312 -16.67 34.09 20.38
C LYS A 312 -15.94 32.86 19.87
N VAL A 313 -15.89 31.81 20.69
CA VAL A 313 -15.34 30.49 20.32
C VAL A 313 -16.47 29.48 20.41
N LEU A 314 -16.79 28.87 19.29
CA LEU A 314 -17.79 27.80 19.20
C LEU A 314 -17.16 26.45 19.57
N PRO A 315 -17.94 25.48 20.07
CA PRO A 315 -17.45 24.15 20.39
C PRO A 315 -16.78 23.42 19.22
N THR A 316 -17.07 23.82 17.97
CA THR A 316 -16.49 23.26 16.75
C THR A 316 -15.07 23.76 16.44
N GLY A 317 -14.51 24.68 17.23
CA GLY A 317 -13.23 25.32 16.95
C GLY A 317 -13.32 26.54 16.03
N VAL A 318 -14.54 27.00 15.74
CA VAL A 318 -14.79 28.23 14.98
C VAL A 318 -14.71 29.42 15.93
N VAL A 319 -13.84 30.37 15.61
CA VAL A 319 -13.63 31.61 16.34
C VAL A 319 -14.13 32.76 15.50
N THR A 320 -14.94 33.65 16.07
CA THR A 320 -15.61 34.73 15.32
C THR A 320 -15.56 36.07 16.04
N ILE A 321 -15.51 37.18 15.29
CA ILE A 321 -15.84 38.53 15.76
C ILE A 321 -17.12 39.06 15.07
N PRO A 322 -17.98 39.84 15.75
CA PRO A 322 -19.19 40.40 15.14
C PRO A 322 -18.85 41.46 14.08
N ASP A 323 -19.77 41.72 13.15
CA ASP A 323 -19.59 42.65 12.02
C ASP A 323 -19.12 44.06 12.43
N ALA A 324 -19.57 44.55 13.59
CA ALA A 324 -19.17 45.86 14.10
C ALA A 324 -17.72 45.90 14.63
N ALA A 325 -17.12 44.76 14.99
CA ALA A 325 -15.75 44.69 15.50
C ALA A 325 -14.75 44.61 14.35
N LYS A 326 -13.74 45.49 14.34
CA LYS A 326 -12.67 45.47 13.32
C LYS A 326 -11.57 44.45 13.61
N THR A 327 -11.34 44.17 14.89
CA THR A 327 -10.35 43.20 15.35
C THR A 327 -10.82 42.58 16.66
N GLY A 328 -10.27 41.43 17.03
CA GLY A 328 -10.41 40.85 18.35
C GLY A 328 -9.35 39.79 18.64
N THR A 329 -8.74 39.87 19.81
CA THR A 329 -7.70 38.92 20.26
C THR A 329 -8.21 38.08 21.43
N ALA A 330 -7.97 36.77 21.39
CA ALA A 330 -8.31 35.86 22.48
C ALA A 330 -7.34 34.70 22.61
N VAL A 331 -7.18 34.16 23.82
CA VAL A 331 -6.53 32.86 24.03
C VAL A 331 -7.61 31.78 23.89
N ILE A 332 -7.46 30.93 22.89
CA ILE A 332 -8.34 29.79 22.67
C ILE A 332 -7.67 28.51 23.17
N GLN A 333 -8.49 27.58 23.65
CA GLN A 333 -8.04 26.31 24.18
C GLN A 333 -8.91 25.18 23.65
N ALA A 334 -8.27 24.10 23.20
CA ALA A 334 -8.95 22.85 22.88
C ALA A 334 -8.61 21.81 23.94
N LYS A 335 -9.64 21.25 24.56
CA LYS A 335 -9.52 20.09 25.45
C LYS A 335 -9.93 18.82 24.71
N LEU A 336 -9.12 17.79 24.79
CA LEU A 336 -9.45 16.46 24.33
C LEU A 336 -10.42 15.80 25.32
N ILE A 337 -11.59 15.42 24.82
CA ILE A 337 -12.60 14.68 25.58
C ILE A 337 -12.16 13.22 25.64
N ASN A 338 -12.11 12.65 26.85
CA ASN A 338 -11.82 11.22 27.01
C ASN A 338 -13.10 10.41 26.71
N PRO A 339 -13.13 9.59 25.64
CA PRO A 339 -14.31 8.80 25.29
C PRO A 339 -14.67 7.75 26.36
N TYR A 340 -13.74 7.39 27.26
CA TYR A 340 -13.97 6.42 28.34
C TYR A 340 -14.33 7.08 29.69
N GLY A 341 -14.62 8.38 29.69
CA GLY A 341 -14.90 9.16 30.89
C GLY A 341 -13.64 9.75 31.55
N GLY A 342 -13.83 10.72 32.43
CA GLY A 342 -12.75 11.53 33.02
C GLY A 342 -12.79 12.99 32.55
N SER A 343 -11.97 13.84 33.18
CA SER A 343 -11.92 15.27 32.83
C SER A 343 -11.24 15.49 31.48
N ALA A 344 -11.86 16.30 30.61
CA ALA A 344 -11.25 16.70 29.35
C ALA A 344 -9.89 17.38 29.58
N LYS A 345 -8.89 17.02 28.78
CA LYS A 345 -7.49 17.43 28.98
C LYS A 345 -7.07 18.44 27.92
N VAL A 346 -6.49 19.57 28.34
CA VAL A 346 -5.99 20.59 27.40
C VAL A 346 -4.97 19.96 26.46
N ILE A 347 -5.11 20.04 25.14
CA ILE A 347 -4.08 19.55 24.20
C ILE A 347 -3.57 20.65 23.26
N PHE A 348 -4.20 21.81 23.30
CA PHE A 348 -3.86 22.97 22.50
C PHE A 348 -4.31 24.24 23.21
N GLU A 349 -3.44 25.24 23.23
CA GLU A 349 -3.73 26.58 23.71
C GLU A 349 -2.92 27.57 22.87
N GLN A 350 -3.57 28.60 22.33
CA GLN A 350 -2.91 29.58 21.47
C GLN A 350 -3.64 30.93 21.57
N GLU A 351 -2.88 32.03 21.58
CA GLU A 351 -3.42 33.37 21.35
C GLU A 351 -3.70 33.57 19.86
N VAL A 352 -4.90 34.05 19.55
CA VAL A 352 -5.38 34.26 18.18
C VAL A 352 -5.94 35.67 18.04
N THR A 353 -5.65 36.31 16.92
CA THR A 353 -6.16 37.65 16.57
C THR A 353 -6.93 37.55 15.27
N LEU A 354 -8.19 37.93 15.29
CA LEU A 354 -9.07 38.02 14.13
C LEU A 354 -9.05 39.47 13.66
N ASN A 355 -8.91 39.68 12.36
CA ASN A 355 -8.93 41.00 11.76
C ASN A 355 -9.98 40.99 10.66
N ALA A 356 -11.01 41.82 10.80
CA ALA A 356 -11.93 42.06 9.71
C ALA A 356 -11.13 42.59 8.53
N ALA A 357 -11.01 41.78 7.48
CA ALA A 357 -10.43 42.18 6.23
C ALA A 357 -11.22 43.40 5.74
N ILE A 358 -10.51 44.48 5.42
CA ILE A 358 -11.05 45.50 4.51
C ILE A 358 -11.38 44.71 3.24
N SER A 359 -12.57 44.84 2.66
CA SER A 359 -12.99 44.02 1.52
C SER A 359 -12.02 44.22 0.34
N HIS A 360 -10.99 43.39 0.26
CA HIS A 360 -10.03 43.40 -0.83
C HIS A 360 -10.60 42.52 -1.94
N GLU A 361 -10.51 43.00 -3.18
CA GLU A 361 -10.73 42.17 -4.36
C GLU A 361 -9.81 40.94 -4.21
N THR A 362 -10.37 39.74 -4.42
CA THR A 362 -9.57 38.52 -4.42
C THR A 362 -8.58 38.59 -5.57
N GLU A 363 -7.34 38.16 -5.36
CA GLU A 363 -6.32 38.10 -6.40
C GLU A 363 -6.08 36.63 -6.80
N PHE A 364 -6.35 36.31 -8.06
CA PHE A 364 -6.11 34.98 -8.63
C PHE A 364 -4.62 34.80 -8.97
N PRO A 365 -3.96 33.70 -8.57
CA PRO A 365 -2.52 33.50 -8.79
C PRO A 365 -2.24 33.06 -10.22
N VAL A 366 -2.25 34.04 -11.12
CA VAL A 366 -2.09 33.87 -12.57
C VAL A 366 -0.84 33.07 -12.93
N GLU A 367 0.32 33.39 -12.37
CA GLU A 367 1.58 32.71 -12.72
C GLU A 367 1.53 31.21 -12.41
N SER A 368 1.11 30.85 -11.20
CA SER A 368 0.96 29.45 -10.78
C SER A 368 -0.05 28.69 -11.62
N PHE A 369 -1.15 29.35 -11.99
CA PHE A 369 -2.16 28.77 -12.87
C PHE A 369 -1.62 28.53 -14.28
N LEU A 370 -1.00 29.54 -14.90
CA LEU A 370 -0.43 29.45 -16.25
C LEU A 370 0.68 28.40 -16.32
N ALA A 371 1.52 28.27 -15.29
CA ALA A 371 2.53 27.22 -15.22
C ALA A 371 1.90 25.81 -15.28
N ARG A 372 0.81 25.58 -14.54
CA ARG A 372 0.07 24.29 -14.58
C ARG A 372 -0.56 24.06 -15.94
N MET A 373 -1.19 25.07 -16.53
CA MET A 373 -1.83 24.94 -17.83
C MET A 373 -0.82 24.72 -18.95
N ASN A 374 0.33 25.41 -18.93
CA ASN A 374 1.40 25.20 -19.90
C ASN A 374 2.00 23.79 -19.77
N LYS A 375 2.12 23.26 -18.54
CA LYS A 375 2.51 21.87 -18.31
C LYS A 375 1.50 20.89 -18.93
N LEU A 376 0.20 21.13 -18.73
CA LEU A 376 -0.88 20.32 -19.31
C LEU A 376 -0.87 20.36 -20.85
N HIS A 377 -0.72 21.54 -21.44
CA HIS A 377 -0.63 21.72 -22.89
C HIS A 377 0.61 21.06 -23.49
N SER A 378 1.76 21.17 -22.81
CA SER A 378 2.98 20.48 -23.23
C SER A 378 2.80 18.97 -23.18
N ALA A 379 2.14 18.46 -22.13
CA ALA A 379 1.79 17.05 -22.05
C ALA A 379 0.84 16.67 -23.19
N LEU A 380 -0.24 17.40 -23.44
CA LEU A 380 -1.16 17.15 -24.55
C LEU A 380 -0.44 17.12 -25.90
N ALA A 381 0.47 18.07 -26.13
CA ALA A 381 1.29 18.16 -27.34
C ALA A 381 2.22 16.97 -27.56
N ALA A 382 2.73 16.37 -26.48
CA ALA A 382 3.55 15.16 -26.52
C ALA A 382 2.74 13.86 -26.74
N GLY A 383 1.41 13.97 -26.84
CA GLY A 383 0.50 12.83 -26.98
C GLY A 383 0.11 12.48 -28.40
N ASP A 384 -1.08 11.87 -28.53
CA ASP A 384 -1.69 11.57 -29.82
C ASP A 384 -2.17 12.89 -30.48
N PRO A 385 -1.80 13.17 -31.75
CA PRO A 385 -2.31 14.34 -32.46
C PRO A 385 -3.85 14.45 -32.49
N ALA A 386 -4.57 13.32 -32.44
CA ALA A 386 -6.02 13.31 -32.35
C ALA A 386 -6.54 13.91 -31.04
N ASP A 387 -5.80 13.78 -29.93
CA ASP A 387 -6.16 14.34 -28.63
C ASP A 387 -6.13 15.88 -28.69
N ILE A 388 -5.07 16.45 -29.27
CA ILE A 388 -4.97 17.90 -29.52
C ILE A 388 -6.11 18.36 -30.44
N GLY A 389 -6.42 17.58 -31.47
CA GLY A 389 -7.53 17.87 -32.39
C GLY A 389 -8.88 17.93 -31.67
N ALA A 390 -9.17 16.96 -30.80
CA ALA A 390 -10.39 16.92 -30.01
C ALA A 390 -10.53 18.16 -29.09
N VAL A 391 -9.45 18.52 -28.39
CA VAL A 391 -9.38 19.67 -27.49
C VAL A 391 -9.59 20.99 -28.26
N ARG A 392 -8.99 21.14 -29.45
CA ARG A 392 -9.22 22.30 -30.33
C ARG A 392 -10.65 22.37 -30.85
N ASN A 393 -11.23 21.25 -31.26
CA ASN A 393 -12.60 21.21 -31.75
C ASN A 393 -13.61 21.61 -30.67
N LEU A 394 -13.42 21.17 -29.42
CA LEU A 394 -14.25 21.61 -28.30
C LEU A 394 -14.10 23.12 -28.04
N ARG A 395 -12.87 23.64 -28.05
CA ARG A 395 -12.62 25.08 -27.94
C ARG A 395 -13.38 25.86 -29.01
N ASP A 396 -13.35 25.39 -30.25
CA ASP A 396 -14.04 26.05 -31.36
C ASP A 396 -15.57 25.95 -31.23
N GLU A 397 -16.11 24.82 -30.73
CA GLU A 397 -17.53 24.68 -30.38
C GLU A 397 -17.96 25.66 -29.27
N LEU A 398 -17.14 25.80 -28.21
CA LEU A 398 -17.36 26.74 -27.11
C LEU A 398 -17.32 28.19 -27.61
N ALA A 399 -16.34 28.54 -28.43
CA ALA A 399 -16.21 29.88 -29.01
C ALA A 399 -17.40 30.23 -29.91
N GLY A 400 -17.99 29.23 -30.57
CA GLY A 400 -19.18 29.36 -31.42
C GLY A 400 -20.51 29.45 -30.68
N LEU A 401 -20.54 29.34 -29.34
CA LEU A 401 -21.77 29.54 -28.56
C LEU A 401 -22.24 30.99 -28.64
N ASP A 402 -23.54 31.16 -28.89
CA ASP A 402 -24.16 32.46 -29.16
C ASP A 402 -25.35 32.68 -28.22
N PHE A 403 -25.37 33.81 -27.51
CA PHE A 403 -26.42 34.09 -26.52
C PHE A 403 -27.83 34.02 -27.12
N ALA A 404 -28.03 34.51 -28.35
CA ALA A 404 -29.34 34.50 -28.97
C ALA A 404 -29.90 33.08 -29.16
N LYS A 405 -29.03 32.09 -29.33
CA LYS A 405 -29.41 30.68 -29.57
C LYS A 405 -29.28 29.80 -28.33
N ASP A 406 -28.31 30.08 -27.47
CA ASP A 406 -27.83 29.18 -26.43
C ASP A 406 -28.03 29.74 -25.00
N HIS A 407 -28.72 30.87 -24.81
CA HIS A 407 -28.93 31.45 -23.46
C HIS A 407 -29.65 30.51 -22.47
N ASN A 408 -30.39 29.53 -22.96
CA ASN A 408 -31.10 28.56 -22.13
C ASN A 408 -30.16 27.60 -21.38
N LEU A 409 -28.90 27.50 -21.78
CA LEU A 409 -27.91 26.63 -21.13
C LEU A 409 -27.71 27.01 -19.65
N ILE A 410 -27.76 28.31 -19.32
CA ILE A 410 -27.59 28.83 -17.95
C ILE A 410 -28.91 29.07 -17.19
N ASP A 411 -30.06 28.70 -17.77
CA ASP A 411 -31.37 28.91 -17.15
C ASP A 411 -31.52 28.38 -15.72
N PRO A 412 -30.97 27.20 -15.35
CA PRO A 412 -31.12 26.68 -14.01
C PRO A 412 -30.56 27.63 -12.94
N ILE A 413 -29.34 28.13 -13.13
CA ILE A 413 -28.73 29.13 -12.23
C ILE A 413 -29.43 30.48 -12.39
N TRP A 414 -29.66 30.94 -13.62
CA TRP A 414 -30.23 32.26 -13.90
C TRP A 414 -31.59 32.49 -13.23
N LYS A 415 -32.46 31.47 -13.22
CA LYS A 415 -33.80 31.59 -12.59
C LYS A 415 -33.72 31.92 -11.10
N LYS A 416 -32.69 31.43 -10.38
CA LYS A 416 -32.48 31.75 -8.97
C LYS A 416 -31.94 33.16 -8.79
N ILE A 417 -30.93 33.51 -9.59
CA ILE A 417 -30.33 34.85 -9.61
C ILE A 417 -31.40 35.91 -9.90
N ALA A 418 -32.16 35.76 -10.98
CA ALA A 418 -33.17 36.71 -11.42
C ALA A 418 -34.26 36.96 -10.36
N ALA A 419 -34.59 35.96 -9.55
CA ALA A 419 -35.57 36.08 -8.48
C ALA A 419 -35.08 36.93 -7.28
N LYS A 420 -33.78 37.23 -7.22
CA LYS A 420 -33.13 37.98 -6.13
C LYS A 420 -32.57 39.34 -6.57
N LEU A 421 -32.56 39.61 -7.87
CA LEU A 421 -32.14 40.90 -8.40
C LEU A 421 -33.18 42.00 -8.09
N PRO A 422 -32.74 43.26 -7.94
CA PRO A 422 -33.63 44.41 -7.85
C PRO A 422 -34.55 44.52 -9.08
N ALA A 423 -35.74 45.13 -8.91
CA ALA A 423 -36.73 45.22 -9.99
C ALA A 423 -36.27 46.12 -11.14
N GLU A 424 -35.38 47.06 -10.85
CA GLU A 424 -34.74 47.99 -11.78
C GLU A 424 -33.56 47.39 -12.56
N ALA A 425 -33.10 46.18 -12.19
CA ALA A 425 -31.98 45.53 -12.85
C ALA A 425 -32.33 45.15 -14.30
N ASP A 426 -31.42 45.42 -15.24
CA ASP A 426 -31.55 44.95 -16.62
C ASP A 426 -31.21 43.46 -16.70
N GLN A 427 -32.21 42.64 -16.35
CA GLN A 427 -32.10 41.18 -16.31
C GLN A 427 -31.64 40.58 -17.64
N ALA A 428 -32.04 41.16 -18.78
CA ALA A 428 -31.65 40.64 -20.09
C ALA A 428 -30.15 40.87 -20.34
N LYS A 429 -29.65 42.08 -20.06
CA LYS A 429 -28.23 42.41 -20.15
C LYS A 429 -27.39 41.59 -19.18
N LEU A 430 -27.82 41.48 -17.91
CA LEU A 430 -27.11 40.70 -16.90
C LEU A 430 -26.98 39.23 -17.29
N LYS A 431 -28.07 38.63 -17.80
CA LYS A 431 -28.05 37.25 -18.30
C LYS A 431 -27.08 37.08 -19.48
N ALA A 432 -27.09 38.03 -20.42
CA ALA A 432 -26.20 38.01 -21.59
C ALA A 432 -24.73 38.08 -21.20
N VAL A 433 -24.39 38.99 -20.29
CA VAL A 433 -23.02 39.14 -19.80
C VAL A 433 -22.60 37.93 -18.97
N LEU A 434 -23.46 37.38 -18.11
CA LEU A 434 -23.17 36.15 -17.35
C LEU A 434 -22.93 34.95 -18.27
N PHE A 435 -23.74 34.80 -19.33
CA PHE A 435 -23.53 33.76 -20.35
C PHE A 435 -22.16 33.90 -21.03
N ASN A 436 -21.81 35.10 -21.49
CA ASN A 436 -20.52 35.37 -22.13
C ASN A 436 -19.35 35.13 -21.17
N MET A 437 -19.51 35.48 -19.89
CA MET A 437 -18.51 35.21 -18.86
C MET A 437 -18.28 33.71 -18.67
N VAL A 438 -19.35 32.90 -18.55
CA VAL A 438 -19.24 31.44 -18.46
C VAL A 438 -18.57 30.86 -19.71
N LYS A 439 -18.93 31.37 -20.90
CA LYS A 439 -18.32 30.97 -22.17
C LYS A 439 -16.81 31.25 -22.19
N ASP A 440 -16.41 32.47 -21.87
CA ASP A 440 -15.01 32.89 -21.94
C ASP A 440 -14.15 32.19 -20.88
N ILE A 441 -14.66 32.00 -19.66
CA ILE A 441 -13.98 31.22 -18.62
C ILE A 441 -13.80 29.77 -19.06
N SER A 442 -14.80 29.19 -19.73
CA SER A 442 -14.73 27.81 -20.24
C SER A 442 -13.69 27.66 -21.35
N LEU A 443 -13.24 28.74 -21.99
CA LEU A 443 -12.18 28.71 -23.00
C LEU A 443 -10.77 28.66 -22.40
N ILE A 444 -10.59 29.08 -21.13
CA ILE A 444 -9.26 29.20 -20.49
C ILE A 444 -8.48 27.88 -20.52
N PRO A 445 -9.05 26.70 -20.19
CA PRO A 445 -8.30 25.44 -20.22
C PRO A 445 -7.70 25.10 -21.59
N TYR A 446 -8.24 25.69 -22.65
CA TYR A 446 -7.92 25.38 -24.04
C TYR A 446 -6.99 26.42 -24.71
N ASP A 447 -6.80 27.57 -24.09
CA ASP A 447 -5.92 28.64 -24.56
C ASP A 447 -5.23 29.33 -23.36
N PRO A 448 -4.09 28.79 -22.89
CA PRO A 448 -3.46 29.23 -21.65
C PRO A 448 -2.60 30.49 -21.86
N GLN A 449 -3.04 31.40 -22.72
CA GLN A 449 -2.34 32.66 -22.94
C GLN A 449 -2.68 33.64 -21.83
N ALA A 450 -1.64 34.23 -21.24
CA ALA A 450 -1.79 35.26 -20.20
C ALA A 450 -2.71 36.40 -20.66
N ALA A 451 -2.62 36.79 -21.93
CA ALA A 451 -3.44 37.86 -22.50
C ALA A 451 -4.94 37.54 -22.51
N SER A 452 -5.33 36.31 -22.85
CA SER A 452 -6.73 35.87 -22.85
C SER A 452 -7.31 35.87 -21.43
N LEU A 453 -6.54 35.37 -20.46
CA LEU A 453 -6.93 35.40 -19.04
C LEU A 453 -7.06 36.83 -18.51
N GLU A 454 -6.09 37.71 -18.81
CA GLU A 454 -6.12 39.11 -18.41
C GLU A 454 -7.28 39.88 -19.03
N ALA A 455 -7.65 39.57 -20.28
CA ALA A 455 -8.80 40.18 -20.94
C ALA A 455 -10.11 39.85 -20.19
N ILE A 456 -10.26 38.61 -19.71
CA ILE A 456 -11.39 38.20 -18.87
C ILE A 456 -11.34 38.92 -17.52
N ARG A 457 -10.16 38.97 -16.89
CA ARG A 457 -9.97 39.60 -15.56
C ARG A 457 -10.26 41.11 -15.53
N LYS A 458 -9.95 41.78 -16.64
CA LYS A 458 -10.08 43.24 -16.79
C LYS A 458 -11.33 43.67 -17.53
N ASN A 459 -12.20 42.74 -17.93
CA ASN A 459 -13.43 43.09 -18.65
C ASN A 459 -14.36 43.93 -17.74
N PRO A 460 -14.65 45.19 -18.12
CA PRO A 460 -15.45 46.09 -17.28
C PRO A 460 -16.91 45.64 -17.15
N GLU A 461 -17.47 44.96 -18.16
CA GLU A 461 -18.83 44.43 -18.08
C GLU A 461 -18.91 43.28 -17.09
N TYR A 462 -17.90 42.39 -17.07
CA TYR A 462 -17.85 41.27 -16.12
C TYR A 462 -17.75 41.80 -14.69
N ARG A 463 -16.88 42.79 -14.46
CA ARG A 463 -16.76 43.44 -13.14
C ARG A 463 -18.08 44.09 -12.70
N ALA A 464 -18.76 44.82 -13.58
CA ALA A 464 -20.03 45.47 -13.24
C ALA A 464 -21.11 44.44 -12.85
N VAL A 465 -21.24 43.36 -13.62
CA VAL A 465 -22.21 42.30 -13.33
C VAL A 465 -21.87 41.57 -12.04
N LEU A 466 -20.60 41.25 -11.78
CA LEU A 466 -20.23 40.59 -10.54
C LEU A 466 -20.43 41.50 -9.32
N ALA A 467 -20.16 42.80 -9.42
CA ALA A 467 -20.50 43.73 -8.35
C ALA A 467 -22.01 43.76 -8.04
N GLU A 468 -22.86 43.72 -9.08
CA GLU A 468 -24.32 43.68 -8.91
C GLU A 468 -24.81 42.35 -8.31
N LEU A 469 -24.24 41.22 -8.76
CA LEU A 469 -24.52 39.90 -8.20
C LEU A 469 -24.06 39.78 -6.74
N GLY A 470 -22.89 40.31 -6.40
CA GLY A 470 -22.36 40.33 -5.05
C GLY A 470 -23.22 41.21 -4.12
N ALA A 471 -23.68 42.36 -4.61
CA ALA A 471 -24.62 43.22 -3.89
C ALA A 471 -25.95 42.50 -3.61
N ALA A 472 -26.54 41.83 -4.61
CA ALA A 472 -27.77 41.04 -4.45
C ALA A 472 -27.57 39.77 -3.60
N GLY A 473 -26.38 39.18 -3.64
CA GLY A 473 -25.99 37.96 -2.93
C GLY A 473 -25.30 38.21 -1.59
N GLY A 474 -25.70 39.25 -0.86
CA GLY A 474 -25.22 39.50 0.51
C GLY A 474 -24.47 40.78 0.76
N GLY A 475 -24.50 41.74 -0.17
CA GLY A 475 -23.77 42.99 -0.03
C GLY A 475 -22.26 42.86 -0.27
N GLU A 476 -21.82 41.80 -0.95
CA GLU A 476 -20.41 41.58 -1.28
C GLU A 476 -19.99 42.46 -2.46
N THR A 477 -19.62 43.72 -2.20
CA THR A 477 -19.26 44.67 -3.25
C THR A 477 -17.88 44.42 -3.86
N SER A 478 -17.06 43.53 -3.27
CA SER A 478 -15.75 43.15 -3.79
C SER A 478 -15.76 41.83 -4.57
N PHE A 479 -16.95 41.35 -4.96
CA PHE A 479 -17.09 40.14 -5.79
C PHE A 479 -16.60 40.41 -7.21
N VAL A 480 -15.53 39.73 -7.59
CA VAL A 480 -14.84 39.92 -8.86
C VAL A 480 -14.59 38.58 -9.56
N ILE A 481 -14.14 38.66 -10.81
CA ILE A 481 -13.87 37.50 -11.67
C ILE A 481 -12.83 36.54 -11.07
N ASP A 482 -11.87 37.06 -10.32
CA ASP A 482 -10.86 36.27 -9.62
C ASP A 482 -11.48 35.34 -8.56
N ASP A 483 -12.65 35.68 -8.00
CA ASP A 483 -13.38 34.80 -7.10
C ASP A 483 -13.94 33.57 -7.82
N ILE A 484 -14.37 33.73 -9.08
CA ILE A 484 -14.82 32.62 -9.93
C ILE A 484 -13.63 31.75 -10.33
N LEU A 485 -12.53 32.38 -10.76
CA LEU A 485 -11.31 31.65 -11.12
C LEU A 485 -10.74 30.88 -9.92
N MET A 486 -10.77 31.48 -8.73
CA MET A 486 -10.37 30.82 -7.48
C MET A 486 -11.23 29.60 -7.18
N PHE A 487 -12.54 29.71 -7.34
CA PHE A 487 -13.46 28.59 -7.16
C PHE A 487 -13.21 27.46 -8.17
N LEU A 488 -12.96 27.78 -9.44
CA LEU A 488 -12.77 26.77 -10.49
C LEU A 488 -11.38 26.11 -10.42
N PHE A 489 -10.32 26.90 -10.26
CA PHE A 489 -8.94 26.44 -10.46
C PHE A 489 -8.06 26.46 -9.21
N GLY A 490 -8.51 27.15 -8.16
CA GLY A 490 -7.81 27.27 -6.89
C GLY A 490 -6.56 28.14 -6.93
N ASP A 491 -5.98 28.34 -5.75
CA ASP A 491 -4.74 29.09 -5.56
C ASP A 491 -3.49 28.23 -5.77
N GLY A 492 -3.66 26.91 -5.94
CA GLY A 492 -2.56 25.94 -6.01
C GLY A 492 -2.06 25.47 -4.64
N GLY A 493 -2.72 25.87 -3.55
CA GLY A 493 -2.38 25.54 -2.17
C GLY A 493 -3.61 25.30 -1.30
N VAL A 494 -3.98 26.30 -0.49
CA VAL A 494 -4.98 26.17 0.58
C VAL A 494 -6.39 26.03 0.02
N ASN A 495 -6.71 26.78 -1.03
CA ASN A 495 -8.01 26.75 -1.69
C ASN A 495 -7.85 26.02 -3.01
N PRO A 496 -8.07 24.70 -3.05
CA PRO A 496 -7.74 23.91 -4.23
C PRO A 496 -8.61 24.22 -5.46
N GLY A 497 -9.77 24.87 -5.27
CA GLY A 497 -10.77 24.98 -6.32
C GLY A 497 -11.27 23.61 -6.79
N ILE A 498 -12.17 23.59 -7.78
CA ILE A 498 -12.71 22.34 -8.32
C ILE A 498 -11.58 21.49 -8.92
N ASP A 499 -10.72 22.09 -9.75
CA ASP A 499 -9.58 21.42 -10.39
C ASP A 499 -8.62 20.79 -9.36
N GLY A 500 -8.20 21.55 -8.35
CA GLY A 500 -7.34 21.02 -7.29
C GLY A 500 -8.03 19.97 -6.43
N ALA A 501 -9.32 20.12 -6.13
CA ALA A 501 -10.06 19.14 -5.32
C ALA A 501 -10.23 17.80 -6.05
N ILE A 502 -10.41 17.84 -7.38
CA ILE A 502 -10.38 16.64 -8.22
C ILE A 502 -9.00 16.00 -8.19
N ARG A 503 -7.91 16.76 -8.38
CA ARG A 503 -6.55 16.22 -8.31
C ARG A 503 -6.23 15.59 -6.95
N GLN A 504 -6.61 16.25 -5.86
CA GLN A 504 -6.47 15.69 -4.51
C GLN A 504 -7.26 14.39 -4.35
N LYS A 505 -8.47 14.33 -4.92
CA LYS A 505 -9.25 13.09 -4.92
C LYS A 505 -8.55 11.99 -5.72
N LEU A 506 -8.05 12.28 -6.91
CA LEU A 506 -7.29 11.33 -7.74
C LEU A 506 -6.07 10.78 -7.00
N ALA A 507 -5.31 11.64 -6.31
CA ALA A 507 -4.15 11.26 -5.51
C ALA A 507 -4.50 10.35 -4.31
N SER A 508 -5.76 10.38 -3.84
CA SER A 508 -6.24 9.54 -2.75
C SER A 508 -6.81 8.18 -3.18
N LEU A 509 -6.95 7.94 -4.50
CA LEU A 509 -7.52 6.69 -5.00
C LEU A 509 -6.52 5.55 -4.91
N SER A 510 -7.03 4.34 -4.69
CA SER A 510 -6.23 3.13 -4.94
C SER A 510 -5.95 2.97 -6.44
N PRO A 511 -4.89 2.22 -6.83
CA PRO A 511 -4.58 1.94 -8.22
C PRO A 511 -5.78 1.45 -9.05
N THR A 512 -6.58 0.54 -8.49
CA THR A 512 -7.77 -0.01 -9.17
C THR A 512 -8.88 1.02 -9.32
N GLN A 513 -9.12 1.86 -8.30
CA GLN A 513 -10.11 2.92 -8.38
C GLN A 513 -9.72 4.01 -9.37
N LEU A 514 -8.43 4.36 -9.44
CA LEU A 514 -7.92 5.30 -10.43
C LEU A 514 -8.18 4.79 -11.85
N LEU A 515 -7.85 3.53 -12.13
CA LEU A 515 -8.11 2.91 -13.44
C LEU A 515 -9.61 2.84 -13.77
N GLN A 516 -10.44 2.48 -12.78
CA GLN A 516 -11.89 2.44 -12.96
C GLN A 516 -12.41 3.83 -13.33
N LEU A 517 -11.98 4.86 -12.61
CA LEU A 517 -12.41 6.23 -12.84
C LEU A 517 -11.98 6.73 -14.23
N ILE A 518 -10.73 6.49 -14.64
CA ILE A 518 -10.22 6.94 -15.95
C ILE A 518 -11.01 6.29 -17.11
N GLY A 519 -11.42 5.05 -16.94
CA GLY A 519 -12.18 4.31 -17.94
C GLY A 519 -13.69 4.56 -17.94
N ASP A 520 -14.22 5.23 -16.91
CA ASP A 520 -15.67 5.42 -16.70
C ASP A 520 -16.03 6.92 -16.74
N LYS A 521 -16.58 7.33 -17.89
CA LYS A 521 -17.07 8.69 -18.13
C LYS A 521 -18.05 9.15 -17.04
N GLN A 522 -18.99 8.29 -16.66
CA GLN A 522 -20.01 8.65 -15.70
C GLN A 522 -19.42 8.84 -14.30
N ALA A 523 -18.40 8.06 -13.96
CA ALA A 523 -17.65 8.24 -12.72
C ALA A 523 -16.90 9.59 -12.69
N ILE A 524 -16.28 10.01 -13.80
CA ILE A 524 -15.62 11.32 -13.89
C ILE A 524 -16.62 12.47 -13.73
N SER A 525 -17.75 12.42 -14.46
CA SER A 525 -18.80 13.44 -14.35
C SER A 525 -19.37 13.49 -12.93
N THR A 526 -19.57 12.32 -12.30
CA THR A 526 -20.04 12.23 -10.91
C THR A 526 -19.04 12.85 -9.95
N LEU A 527 -17.74 12.60 -10.14
CA LEU A 527 -16.70 13.20 -9.32
C LEU A 527 -16.66 14.72 -9.44
N LEU A 528 -16.74 15.25 -10.66
CA LEU A 528 -16.80 16.69 -10.91
C LEU A 528 -18.00 17.34 -10.22
N LEU A 529 -19.19 16.75 -10.36
CA LEU A 529 -20.41 17.22 -9.70
C LEU A 529 -20.29 17.18 -8.18
N GLN A 530 -19.78 16.08 -7.63
CA GLN A 530 -19.55 15.93 -6.20
C GLN A 530 -18.61 17.01 -5.65
N LYS A 531 -17.50 17.30 -6.35
CA LYS A 531 -16.56 18.33 -5.93
C LYS A 531 -17.11 19.74 -6.09
N THR A 532 -17.93 19.98 -7.11
CA THR A 532 -18.66 21.24 -7.25
C THR A 532 -19.63 21.45 -6.09
N GLU A 533 -20.40 20.42 -5.71
CA GLU A 533 -21.32 20.47 -4.57
C GLU A 533 -20.58 20.73 -3.26
N GLU A 534 -19.48 20.02 -3.02
CA GLU A 534 -18.62 20.20 -1.85
C GLU A 534 -18.15 21.66 -1.74
N LEU A 535 -17.59 22.23 -2.82
CA LEU A 535 -17.09 23.61 -2.80
C LEU A 535 -18.20 24.66 -2.72
N LEU A 536 -19.37 24.42 -3.33
CA LEU A 536 -20.53 25.31 -3.17
C LEU A 536 -21.03 25.37 -1.72
N SER A 537 -20.82 24.31 -0.94
CA SER A 537 -21.13 24.29 0.48
C SER A 537 -20.10 25.06 1.34
N GLU A 538 -18.91 25.34 0.81
CA GLU A 538 -17.83 26.06 1.51
C GLU A 538 -17.95 27.59 1.39
N THR A 539 -19.08 28.16 1.84
CA THR A 539 -19.36 29.62 1.74
C THR A 539 -18.36 30.51 2.48
N GLY A 540 -17.60 29.97 3.44
CA GLY A 540 -16.53 30.70 4.13
C GLY A 540 -15.21 30.80 3.35
N ASN A 541 -14.94 29.84 2.46
CA ASN A 541 -13.65 29.77 1.74
C ASN A 541 -13.73 30.40 0.35
N TYR A 542 -14.93 30.42 -0.27
CA TYR A 542 -15.12 30.97 -1.61
C TYR A 542 -16.23 32.02 -1.62
N LYS A 543 -15.91 33.26 -2.03
CA LYS A 543 -16.91 34.32 -2.19
C LYS A 543 -18.00 33.92 -3.18
N LEU A 544 -17.66 33.23 -4.28
CA LEU A 544 -18.64 32.71 -5.23
C LEU A 544 -19.67 31.81 -4.54
N SER A 545 -19.24 30.86 -3.70
CA SER A 545 -20.14 29.97 -2.96
C SER A 545 -21.06 30.74 -2.02
N SER A 546 -20.52 31.75 -1.30
CA SER A 546 -21.32 32.65 -0.46
C SER A 546 -22.39 33.39 -1.26
N VAL A 547 -22.00 34.07 -2.33
CA VAL A 547 -22.89 34.84 -3.21
C VAL A 547 -23.97 33.95 -3.82
N LEU A 548 -23.60 32.81 -4.41
CA LEU A 548 -24.53 31.87 -5.03
C LEU A 548 -25.54 31.29 -4.02
N SER A 549 -25.07 30.91 -2.82
CA SER A 549 -25.93 30.40 -1.75
C SER A 549 -26.99 31.43 -1.34
N GLN A 550 -26.59 32.70 -1.19
CA GLN A 550 -27.51 33.80 -0.85
C GLN A 550 -28.48 34.14 -1.98
N LEU A 551 -28.06 33.96 -3.24
CA LEU A 551 -28.93 34.03 -4.41
C LEU A 551 -29.84 32.79 -4.57
N GLY A 552 -29.71 31.79 -3.70
CA GLY A 552 -30.52 30.56 -3.72
C GLY A 552 -30.13 29.56 -4.81
N VAL A 553 -28.92 29.69 -5.35
CA VAL A 553 -28.33 28.73 -6.30
C VAL A 553 -27.71 27.59 -5.50
N THR A 554 -28.12 26.36 -5.80
CA THR A 554 -27.58 25.15 -5.15
C THR A 554 -26.71 24.35 -6.12
N ALA A 555 -26.17 23.24 -5.62
CA ALA A 555 -25.46 22.27 -6.45
C ALA A 555 -26.36 21.67 -7.56
N GLU A 556 -27.67 21.55 -7.34
CA GLU A 556 -28.61 21.02 -8.32
C GLU A 556 -28.70 21.93 -9.57
N GLU A 557 -28.86 23.24 -9.37
CA GLU A 557 -28.91 24.19 -10.49
C GLU A 557 -27.55 24.28 -11.22
N SER A 558 -26.45 24.16 -10.47
CA SER A 558 -25.10 24.17 -11.05
C SER A 558 -24.85 22.92 -11.89
N ALA A 559 -25.25 21.75 -11.38
CA ALA A 559 -25.19 20.48 -12.09
C ALA A 559 -26.05 20.50 -13.35
N ALA A 560 -27.29 20.99 -13.26
CA ALA A 560 -28.19 21.09 -14.40
C ALA A 560 -27.63 22.02 -15.50
N THR A 561 -27.01 23.14 -15.10
CA THR A 561 -26.34 24.05 -16.04
C THR A 561 -25.18 23.34 -16.74
N MET A 562 -24.32 22.64 -15.99
CA MET A 562 -23.20 21.89 -16.57
C MET A 562 -23.68 20.81 -17.54
N LEU A 563 -24.73 20.06 -17.17
CA LEU A 563 -25.34 19.04 -18.04
C LEU A 563 -25.92 19.64 -19.32
N ASN A 564 -26.50 20.85 -19.27
CA ASN A 564 -26.97 21.54 -20.47
C ASN A 564 -25.80 21.83 -21.43
N PHE A 565 -24.66 22.33 -20.93
CA PHE A 565 -23.47 22.55 -21.76
C PHE A 565 -22.94 21.23 -22.35
N GLN A 566 -22.82 20.18 -21.53
CA GLN A 566 -22.36 18.86 -21.99
C GLN A 566 -23.29 18.26 -23.07
N ALA A 567 -24.60 18.46 -22.94
CA ALA A 567 -25.56 18.00 -23.95
C ALA A 567 -25.45 18.80 -25.27
N ARG A 568 -24.98 20.06 -25.21
CA ARG A 568 -24.84 20.96 -26.36
C ARG A 568 -23.51 20.80 -27.11
N LEU A 569 -22.44 20.45 -26.40
CA LEU A 569 -21.07 20.37 -26.90
C LEU A 569 -20.76 18.92 -27.29
N LYS A 570 -20.71 18.64 -28.60
CA LYS A 570 -20.51 17.28 -29.11
C LYS A 570 -19.08 16.80 -28.89
N MET A 571 -18.14 17.73 -28.85
CA MET A 571 -16.72 17.44 -28.69
C MET A 571 -16.27 17.43 -27.23
N ASP A 572 -17.20 17.57 -26.27
CA ASP A 572 -16.92 17.57 -24.84
C ASP A 572 -16.21 16.29 -24.40
N GLU A 573 -16.81 15.14 -24.73
CA GLU A 573 -16.29 13.82 -24.34
C GLU A 573 -14.88 13.52 -24.86
N PRO A 574 -14.57 13.59 -26.17
CA PRO A 574 -13.22 13.29 -26.65
C PRO A 574 -12.18 14.29 -26.13
N ALA A 575 -12.55 15.55 -25.91
CA ALA A 575 -11.64 16.54 -25.34
C ALA A 575 -11.38 16.32 -23.84
N ILE A 576 -12.41 15.97 -23.05
CA ILE A 576 -12.22 15.61 -21.63
C ILE A 576 -11.29 14.38 -21.52
N GLN A 577 -11.51 13.35 -22.34
CA GLN A 577 -10.63 12.18 -22.36
C GLN A 577 -9.19 12.56 -22.71
N ALA A 578 -9.00 13.40 -23.73
CA ALA A 578 -7.69 13.92 -24.11
C ALA A 578 -7.01 14.71 -22.97
N LEU A 579 -7.74 15.57 -22.27
CA LEU A 579 -7.23 16.34 -21.13
C LEU A 579 -6.88 15.45 -19.93
N ILE A 580 -7.66 14.40 -19.66
CA ILE A 580 -7.35 13.43 -18.60
C ILE A 580 -6.05 12.70 -18.91
N ILE A 581 -5.88 12.21 -20.15
CA ILE A 581 -4.64 11.56 -20.58
C ILE A 581 -3.46 12.53 -20.51
N ALA A 582 -3.64 13.79 -20.92
CA ALA A 582 -2.62 14.82 -20.81
C ALA A 582 -2.25 15.10 -19.34
N HIS A 583 -3.22 15.15 -18.44
CA HIS A 583 -2.98 15.26 -17.00
C HIS A 583 -2.24 14.06 -16.43
N MET A 584 -2.62 12.84 -16.84
CA MET A 584 -1.89 11.64 -16.43
C MET A 584 -0.44 11.69 -16.87
N ARG A 585 -0.19 12.12 -18.12
CA ARG A 585 1.15 12.29 -18.68
C ARG A 585 1.93 13.40 -17.97
N SER A 586 1.28 14.51 -17.60
CA SER A 586 1.94 15.60 -16.86
C SER A 586 2.33 15.20 -15.44
N GLU A 587 1.57 14.32 -14.82
CA GLU A 587 1.80 13.85 -13.45
C GLU A 587 2.44 12.45 -13.38
N ALA A 588 2.83 11.87 -14.51
CA ALA A 588 3.53 10.59 -14.55
C ALA A 588 4.96 10.76 -14.05
N VAL A 589 5.30 9.99 -13.02
CA VAL A 589 6.65 9.89 -12.47
C VAL A 589 7.07 8.43 -12.50
N GLU A 590 8.22 8.14 -13.07
CA GLU A 590 8.78 6.80 -13.08
C GLU A 590 9.40 6.41 -11.74
N ALA A 591 9.28 5.13 -11.40
CA ALA A 591 10.17 4.48 -10.46
C ALA A 591 10.96 3.42 -11.22
N VAL A 592 12.29 3.43 -11.06
CA VAL A 592 13.20 2.54 -11.79
C VAL A 592 13.99 1.74 -10.78
N LYS A 593 13.96 0.41 -10.90
CA LYS A 593 14.90 -0.48 -10.23
C LYS A 593 15.98 -0.87 -11.23
N ILE A 594 17.24 -0.65 -10.88
CA ILE A 594 18.40 -1.00 -11.71
C ILE A 594 19.02 -2.26 -11.11
N SER A 595 19.33 -3.26 -11.95
CA SER A 595 20.08 -4.44 -11.50
C SER A 595 21.50 -4.09 -11.08
N GLU A 596 22.11 -4.92 -10.25
CA GLU A 596 23.49 -4.72 -9.77
C GLU A 596 24.52 -4.69 -10.92
N ASP A 597 24.26 -5.46 -11.98
CA ASP A 597 25.09 -5.50 -13.18
C ASP A 597 24.81 -4.35 -14.17
N GLY A 598 23.85 -3.46 -13.87
CA GLY A 598 23.44 -2.34 -14.72
C GLY A 598 22.85 -2.73 -16.08
N ARG A 599 22.61 -4.02 -16.32
CA ARG A 599 22.08 -4.56 -17.58
C ARG A 599 20.56 -4.61 -17.64
N GLU A 600 19.88 -4.40 -16.52
CA GLU A 600 18.43 -4.36 -16.42
C GLU A 600 17.95 -3.10 -15.71
N GLN A 601 16.88 -2.51 -16.24
CA GLN A 601 16.12 -1.45 -15.58
C GLN A 601 14.63 -1.81 -15.64
N LYS A 602 13.99 -1.98 -14.48
CA LYS A 602 12.56 -2.29 -14.35
C LYS A 602 11.78 -1.03 -14.01
N PHE A 603 10.91 -0.61 -14.91
CA PHE A 603 10.12 0.61 -14.79
C PHE A 603 8.72 0.33 -14.23
N SER A 604 8.27 1.20 -13.33
CA SER A 604 6.86 1.38 -12.98
C SER A 604 6.51 2.87 -13.03
N LEU A 605 5.22 3.21 -13.08
CA LEU A 605 4.76 4.59 -13.11
C LEU A 605 3.87 4.89 -11.91
N LYS A 606 4.02 6.10 -11.38
CA LYS A 606 3.06 6.74 -10.49
C LYS A 606 2.40 7.88 -11.21
N VAL A 607 1.09 8.02 -11.05
CA VAL A 607 0.31 9.15 -11.57
C VAL A 607 -0.46 9.74 -10.39
N PHE A 608 -0.30 11.05 -10.15
CA PHE A 608 -0.78 11.71 -8.92
C PHE A 608 -0.27 11.05 -7.63
N GLY A 609 0.91 10.44 -7.65
CA GLY A 609 1.48 9.70 -6.52
C GLY A 609 0.94 8.28 -6.31
N VAL A 610 -0.02 7.83 -7.13
CA VAL A 610 -0.61 6.48 -7.08
C VAL A 610 0.06 5.59 -8.12
N ASP A 611 0.47 4.37 -7.73
CA ASP A 611 1.04 3.40 -8.66
C ASP A 611 0.04 3.03 -9.75
N VAL A 612 0.46 3.07 -11.02
CA VAL A 612 -0.33 2.57 -12.14
C VAL A 612 -0.10 1.05 -12.24
N PRO A 613 -1.15 0.23 -12.14
CA PRO A 613 -1.00 -1.22 -12.21
C PRO A 613 -0.30 -1.69 -13.49
N PRO A 614 0.66 -2.63 -13.42
CA PRO A 614 1.35 -3.14 -14.60
C PRO A 614 0.41 -3.66 -15.69
N LEU A 615 -0.74 -4.24 -15.31
CA LEU A 615 -1.77 -4.73 -16.24
C LEU A 615 -2.46 -3.63 -17.06
N ALA A 616 -2.40 -2.38 -16.61
CA ALA A 616 -2.91 -1.22 -17.35
C ALA A 616 -1.81 -0.53 -18.18
N LEU A 617 -0.56 -0.98 -18.07
CA LEU A 617 0.55 -0.46 -18.84
C LEU A 617 0.97 -1.48 -19.89
N ARG A 618 1.37 -0.97 -21.04
CA ARG A 618 2.16 -1.74 -21.99
C ARG A 618 3.36 -0.93 -22.39
N TRP A 619 4.52 -1.48 -22.05
CA TRP A 619 5.80 -0.90 -22.39
C TRP A 619 6.26 -1.35 -23.77
N SER A 620 6.94 -0.45 -24.45
CA SER A 620 7.51 -0.71 -25.77
C SER A 620 8.77 0.11 -26.01
N LYS A 621 9.61 -0.37 -26.92
CA LYS A 621 10.77 0.37 -27.44
C LYS A 621 10.34 1.15 -28.68
N VAL A 622 10.53 2.47 -28.65
CA VAL A 622 10.23 3.37 -29.77
C VAL A 622 11.43 3.49 -30.70
N SER A 623 12.63 3.69 -30.14
CA SER A 623 13.88 3.87 -30.90
C SER A 623 15.11 3.51 -30.07
N GLY A 624 16.31 3.62 -30.66
CA GLY A 624 17.60 3.43 -30.00
C GLY A 624 18.38 2.18 -30.42
N SER A 625 19.41 1.82 -29.64
CA SER A 625 20.34 0.72 -29.93
C SER A 625 19.59 -0.59 -30.14
N LYS A 626 19.90 -1.32 -31.22
CA LYS A 626 19.32 -2.63 -31.56
C LYS A 626 19.45 -3.65 -30.42
N ASP A 627 20.46 -3.49 -29.57
CA ASP A 627 20.79 -4.42 -28.51
C ASP A 627 19.86 -4.25 -27.29
N VAL A 628 19.29 -3.06 -27.08
CA VAL A 628 18.35 -2.85 -25.96
C VAL A 628 17.00 -3.50 -26.28
N LYS A 629 16.49 -4.33 -25.38
CA LYS A 629 15.14 -4.92 -25.45
C LYS A 629 14.24 -4.32 -24.37
N VAL A 630 12.94 -4.22 -24.66
CA VAL A 630 11.93 -3.72 -23.70
C VAL A 630 10.81 -4.75 -23.64
N SER A 631 10.59 -5.33 -22.47
CA SER A 631 9.47 -6.23 -22.22
C SER A 631 8.17 -5.45 -22.07
N THR A 632 7.02 -6.10 -22.31
CA THR A 632 5.71 -5.46 -22.13
C THR A 632 5.44 -5.05 -20.68
N GLY A 633 6.13 -5.67 -19.71
CA GLY A 633 6.04 -5.37 -18.28
C GLY A 633 6.93 -4.21 -17.79
N GLY A 634 7.70 -3.58 -18.69
CA GLY A 634 8.54 -2.43 -18.36
C GLY A 634 9.98 -2.78 -17.97
N THR A 635 10.42 -4.00 -18.23
CA THR A 635 11.82 -4.39 -18.05
C THR A 635 12.60 -4.06 -19.30
N VAL A 636 13.61 -3.21 -19.16
CA VAL A 636 14.55 -2.85 -20.22
C VAL A 636 15.85 -3.61 -19.99
N THR A 637 16.35 -4.33 -20.98
CA THR A 637 17.51 -5.20 -20.83
C THR A 637 18.59 -4.95 -21.89
N LEU A 638 19.84 -5.20 -21.50
CA LEU A 638 21.03 -5.11 -22.33
C LEU A 638 21.71 -6.49 -22.43
N PRO A 639 21.85 -7.08 -23.65
CA PRO A 639 22.40 -8.41 -23.84
C PRO A 639 23.89 -8.48 -23.49
N ARG A 640 24.34 -9.69 -23.16
CA ARG A 640 25.72 -10.00 -22.79
C ARG A 640 26.71 -9.54 -23.87
N GLY A 641 27.88 -9.07 -23.44
CA GLY A 641 28.93 -8.57 -24.33
C GLY A 641 28.73 -7.13 -24.82
N VAL A 642 27.53 -6.57 -24.66
CA VAL A 642 27.29 -5.14 -24.92
C VAL A 642 27.57 -4.35 -23.65
N ALA A 643 28.46 -3.36 -23.75
CA ALA A 643 28.91 -2.54 -22.62
C ALA A 643 27.88 -1.46 -22.24
N SER A 644 27.21 -0.87 -23.23
CA SER A 644 26.16 0.12 -23.02
C SER A 644 25.21 0.17 -24.20
N GLY A 645 23.96 0.57 -23.96
CA GLY A 645 22.97 0.81 -25.00
C GLY A 645 21.88 1.75 -24.50
N SER A 646 21.39 2.61 -25.39
CA SER A 646 20.31 3.55 -25.10
C SER A 646 19.07 3.26 -25.93
N ALA A 647 17.88 3.49 -25.37
CA ALA A 647 16.61 3.35 -26.08
C ALA A 647 15.58 4.38 -25.59
N VAL A 648 14.72 4.82 -26.50
CA VAL A 648 13.49 5.54 -26.09
C VAL A 648 12.44 4.50 -25.74
N VAL A 649 12.05 4.47 -24.47
CA VAL A 649 11.01 3.57 -23.95
C VAL A 649 9.72 4.34 -23.73
N GLN A 650 8.61 3.68 -24.00
CA GLN A 650 7.29 4.28 -23.95
C GLN A 650 6.33 3.37 -23.20
N ALA A 651 5.57 3.96 -22.27
CA ALA A 651 4.45 3.30 -21.62
C ALA A 651 3.13 3.78 -22.23
N THR A 652 2.33 2.83 -22.68
CA THR A 652 0.96 3.05 -23.16
C THR A 652 -0.05 2.59 -22.11
N LEU A 653 -0.99 3.44 -21.75
CA LEU A 653 -2.13 3.09 -20.92
C LEU A 653 -3.13 2.30 -21.75
N ILE A 654 -3.39 1.06 -21.34
CA ILE A 654 -4.43 0.20 -21.91
C ILE A 654 -5.73 0.49 -21.16
N ASN A 655 -6.75 0.98 -21.87
CA ASN A 655 -8.06 1.16 -21.26
C ASN A 655 -8.71 -0.21 -21.02
N PRO A 656 -9.00 -0.60 -19.77
CA PRO A 656 -9.61 -1.90 -19.47
C PRO A 656 -11.04 -2.05 -20.02
N TYR A 657 -11.70 -0.94 -20.37
CA TYR A 657 -13.07 -0.92 -20.93
C TYR A 657 -13.08 -0.80 -22.46
N GLY A 658 -11.93 -0.94 -23.11
CA GLY A 658 -11.77 -0.76 -24.55
C GLY A 658 -11.43 0.68 -24.95
N GLY A 659 -10.96 0.86 -26.18
CA GLY A 659 -10.42 2.12 -26.67
C GLY A 659 -8.97 1.98 -27.15
N GLN A 660 -8.46 2.99 -27.87
CA GLN A 660 -7.08 2.98 -28.32
C GLN A 660 -6.14 3.21 -27.12
N ALA A 661 -5.06 2.44 -27.05
CA ALA A 661 -4.04 2.64 -26.02
C ALA A 661 -3.38 4.02 -26.21
N LYS A 662 -3.19 4.76 -25.13
CA LYS A 662 -2.65 6.13 -25.18
C LYS A 662 -1.29 6.21 -24.49
N VAL A 663 -0.34 6.90 -25.09
CA VAL A 663 1.01 7.10 -24.52
C VAL A 663 0.89 7.99 -23.28
N ILE A 664 1.36 7.55 -22.12
CA ILE A 664 1.37 8.37 -20.89
C ILE A 664 2.76 8.61 -20.33
N PHE A 665 3.78 7.98 -20.90
CA PHE A 665 5.18 8.18 -20.53
C PHE A 665 6.08 7.82 -21.71
N GLU A 666 7.10 8.64 -21.95
CA GLU A 666 8.15 8.38 -22.92
C GLU A 666 9.46 8.98 -22.40
N LYS A 667 10.54 8.18 -22.42
CA LYS A 667 11.85 8.62 -21.92
C LYS A 667 12.98 7.88 -22.62
N GLU A 668 14.07 8.59 -22.90
CA GLU A 668 15.33 7.94 -23.27
C GLU A 668 16.01 7.35 -22.03
N VAL A 669 16.37 6.07 -22.11
CA VAL A 669 17.01 5.32 -21.04
C VAL A 669 18.34 4.79 -21.56
N THR A 670 19.36 4.77 -20.70
CA THR A 670 20.68 4.21 -21.02
C THR A 670 21.02 3.14 -20.00
N LEU A 671 21.37 1.96 -20.49
CA LEU A 671 21.88 0.85 -19.70
C LEU A 671 23.39 0.79 -19.88
N THR A 672 24.10 0.55 -18.79
CA THR A 672 25.55 0.45 -18.79
C THR A 672 25.91 -0.74 -17.93
N ALA A 673 26.47 -1.77 -18.56
CA ALA A 673 26.88 -2.96 -17.87
C ALA A 673 28.09 -2.67 -16.98
N THR A 674 28.04 -3.12 -15.73
CA THR A 674 29.21 -3.14 -14.85
C THR A 674 30.20 -4.19 -15.37
N ASN A 675 31.49 -3.83 -15.48
CA ASN A 675 32.50 -4.70 -16.07
C ASN A 675 32.67 -6.01 -15.26
N GLY A 676 32.53 -7.17 -15.91
CA GLY A 676 33.09 -8.45 -15.43
C GLY A 676 32.12 -9.48 -14.82
N GLU A 677 30.82 -9.22 -14.74
CA GLU A 677 29.86 -10.18 -14.15
C GLU A 677 29.09 -10.98 -15.21
N GLY A 678 28.74 -12.24 -14.87
CA GLY A 678 28.05 -13.21 -15.72
C GLY A 678 26.59 -12.84 -16.00
N GLU A 679 25.79 -13.76 -16.53
CA GLU A 679 24.36 -13.50 -16.74
C GLU A 679 23.65 -13.16 -15.42
N HIS A 680 22.51 -12.45 -15.48
CA HIS A 680 21.61 -12.25 -14.35
C HIS A 680 20.44 -13.23 -14.42
N PHE A 681 20.21 -13.98 -13.35
CA PHE A 681 19.07 -14.88 -13.25
C PHE A 681 17.82 -14.10 -12.75
N PRO A 682 16.70 -14.12 -13.48
CA PRO A 682 15.47 -13.40 -13.13
C PRO A 682 14.75 -14.07 -11.95
N ALA A 683 15.26 -13.82 -10.74
CA ALA A 683 14.79 -14.49 -9.52
C ALA A 683 13.30 -14.21 -9.24
N GLU A 684 12.81 -13.00 -9.53
CA GLU A 684 11.39 -12.63 -9.31
C GLU A 684 10.46 -13.46 -10.21
N GLU A 685 10.72 -13.52 -11.51
CA GLU A 685 9.94 -14.26 -12.49
C GLU A 685 10.00 -15.77 -12.24
N PHE A 686 11.17 -16.27 -11.82
CA PHE A 686 11.30 -17.65 -11.36
C PHE A 686 10.45 -17.94 -10.13
N LEU A 687 10.49 -17.06 -9.12
CA LEU A 687 9.68 -17.19 -7.90
C LEU A 687 8.18 -17.15 -8.22
N GLU A 688 7.72 -16.30 -9.13
CA GLU A 688 6.31 -16.26 -9.53
C GLU A 688 5.86 -17.62 -10.11
N ARG A 689 6.67 -18.20 -11.01
CA ARG A 689 6.39 -19.55 -11.55
C ARG A 689 6.42 -20.62 -10.46
N MET A 690 7.41 -20.58 -9.58
CA MET A 690 7.52 -21.52 -8.47
C MET A 690 6.38 -21.38 -7.45
N ASN A 691 5.89 -20.16 -7.19
CA ASN A 691 4.71 -19.89 -6.36
C ASN A 691 3.48 -20.57 -6.98
N LYS A 692 3.28 -20.39 -8.28
CA LYS A 692 2.17 -20.99 -9.04
C LYS A 692 2.24 -22.51 -8.99
N LEU A 693 3.42 -23.09 -9.21
CA LEU A 693 3.65 -24.53 -9.16
C LEU A 693 3.46 -25.08 -7.73
N HIS A 694 3.92 -24.37 -6.71
CA HIS A 694 3.77 -24.75 -5.31
C HIS A 694 2.29 -24.73 -4.88
N ALA A 695 1.57 -23.66 -5.20
CA ALA A 695 0.13 -23.54 -4.96
C ALA A 695 -0.64 -24.65 -5.68
N ALA A 696 -0.26 -24.93 -6.93
CA ALA A 696 -0.82 -26.04 -7.67
C ALA A 696 -0.53 -27.36 -6.93
N LEU A 697 0.71 -27.66 -6.55
CA LEU A 697 1.07 -28.88 -5.81
C LEU A 697 0.27 -29.04 -4.52
N LEU A 698 0.11 -27.98 -3.72
CA LEU A 698 -0.69 -27.98 -2.49
C LEU A 698 -2.18 -28.21 -2.71
N ALA A 699 -2.73 -27.76 -3.85
CA ALA A 699 -4.13 -28.01 -4.23
C ALA A 699 -4.38 -29.46 -4.69
N GLY A 700 -3.33 -30.29 -4.78
CA GLY A 700 -3.40 -31.69 -5.19
C GLY A 700 -3.55 -32.68 -4.05
N ASP A 701 -3.08 -33.92 -4.30
CA ASP A 701 -3.07 -34.94 -3.25
C ASP A 701 -1.93 -34.65 -2.26
N PRO A 702 -2.17 -34.71 -0.93
CA PRO A 702 -1.11 -34.50 0.06
C PRO A 702 0.09 -35.44 -0.08
N SER A 703 -0.11 -36.64 -0.66
CA SER A 703 1.00 -37.56 -0.99
C SER A 703 1.96 -36.98 -2.01
N ASP A 704 1.48 -36.18 -2.97
CA ASP A 704 2.29 -35.58 -4.02
C ASP A 704 3.26 -34.55 -3.43
N VAL A 705 2.77 -33.74 -2.48
CA VAL A 705 3.61 -32.82 -1.68
C VAL A 705 4.68 -33.61 -0.93
N GLN A 706 4.32 -34.74 -0.32
CA GLN A 706 5.26 -35.55 0.44
C GLN A 706 6.29 -36.23 -0.45
N ASP A 707 5.91 -36.74 -1.64
CA ASP A 707 6.84 -37.37 -2.58
C ASP A 707 7.89 -36.36 -3.08
N VAL A 708 7.48 -35.12 -3.39
CA VAL A 708 8.43 -34.04 -3.76
C VAL A 708 9.36 -33.67 -2.60
N ARG A 709 8.84 -33.60 -1.36
CA ARG A 709 9.69 -33.38 -0.17
C ARG A 709 10.69 -34.52 0.02
N ASN A 710 10.24 -35.77 -0.09
CA ASN A 710 11.08 -36.95 0.06
C ASN A 710 12.22 -36.98 -0.97
N LEU A 711 11.95 -36.65 -2.24
CA LEU A 711 13.00 -36.54 -3.26
C LEU A 711 14.02 -35.47 -2.90
N ARG A 712 13.56 -34.29 -2.49
CA ARG A 712 14.45 -33.17 -2.13
C ARG A 712 15.32 -33.51 -0.92
N ASP A 713 14.75 -34.17 0.09
CA ASP A 713 15.48 -34.68 1.24
C ASP A 713 16.49 -35.78 0.86
N GLU A 714 16.16 -36.61 -0.13
CA GLU A 714 17.04 -37.65 -0.65
C GLU A 714 18.24 -37.04 -1.39
N ILE A 715 18.01 -36.02 -2.23
CA ILE A 715 19.07 -35.25 -2.91
C ILE A 715 19.97 -34.56 -1.88
N ALA A 716 19.38 -33.89 -0.87
CA ALA A 716 20.13 -33.22 0.19
C ALA A 716 20.99 -34.18 1.04
N LYS A 717 20.67 -35.48 1.06
CA LYS A 717 21.41 -36.52 1.79
C LYS A 717 22.47 -37.25 0.96
N LEU A 718 22.58 -36.96 -0.35
CA LEU A 718 23.64 -37.53 -1.17
C LEU A 718 25.01 -37.15 -0.59
N ASP A 719 25.92 -38.13 -0.55
CA ASP A 719 27.23 -37.98 0.08
C ASP A 719 28.32 -38.06 -0.97
N PHE A 720 29.20 -37.07 -1.04
CA PHE A 720 30.24 -37.04 -2.08
C PHE A 720 31.14 -38.28 -2.05
N ALA A 721 31.51 -38.78 -0.85
CA ALA A 721 32.40 -39.93 -0.74
C ALA A 721 31.77 -41.21 -1.35
N LYS A 722 30.45 -41.37 -1.22
CA LYS A 722 29.70 -42.54 -1.74
C LYS A 722 29.16 -42.33 -3.16
N ASP A 723 28.79 -41.10 -3.51
CA ASP A 723 27.93 -40.79 -4.66
C ASP A 723 28.63 -39.94 -5.73
N GLN A 724 29.93 -39.61 -5.59
CA GLN A 724 30.65 -38.84 -6.62
C GLN A 724 30.64 -39.47 -8.02
N SER A 725 30.39 -40.78 -8.12
CA SER A 725 30.35 -41.48 -9.42
C SER A 725 29.12 -41.12 -10.27
N LEU A 726 28.13 -40.45 -9.68
CA LEU A 726 26.94 -39.96 -10.37
C LEU A 726 27.28 -38.89 -11.41
N ILE A 727 28.33 -38.09 -11.18
CA ILE A 727 28.77 -37.02 -12.10
C ILE A 727 29.96 -37.41 -12.98
N ASP A 728 30.48 -38.64 -12.84
CA ASP A 728 31.64 -39.12 -13.62
C ASP A 728 31.50 -38.92 -15.13
N PRO A 729 30.34 -39.21 -15.78
CA PRO A 729 30.21 -39.05 -17.22
C PRO A 729 30.60 -37.65 -17.73
N VAL A 730 30.28 -36.61 -16.95
CA VAL A 730 30.68 -35.23 -17.23
C VAL A 730 32.10 -34.95 -16.73
N TRP A 731 32.44 -35.42 -15.52
CA TRP A 731 33.73 -35.13 -14.89
C TRP A 731 34.93 -35.64 -15.68
N VAL A 732 34.86 -36.85 -16.27
CA VAL A 732 35.97 -37.39 -17.09
C VAL A 732 36.25 -36.59 -18.35
N LYS A 733 35.34 -35.70 -18.78
CA LYS A 733 35.59 -34.76 -19.88
C LYS A 733 36.27 -33.48 -19.38
N ILE A 734 35.82 -32.98 -18.23
CA ILE A 734 36.35 -31.75 -17.62
C ILE A 734 37.78 -31.96 -17.10
N ALA A 735 38.03 -33.02 -16.35
CA ALA A 735 39.27 -33.22 -15.61
C ALA A 735 40.57 -33.13 -16.45
N PRO A 736 40.64 -33.73 -17.67
CA PRO A 736 41.83 -33.64 -18.52
C PRO A 736 42.16 -32.23 -19.05
N LYS A 737 41.23 -31.28 -18.95
CA LYS A 737 41.36 -29.91 -19.47
C LYS A 737 41.65 -28.88 -18.38
N LEU A 738 41.65 -29.30 -17.11
CA LEU A 738 41.96 -28.42 -16.00
C LEU A 738 43.47 -28.11 -15.93
N PRO A 739 43.87 -26.89 -15.52
CA PRO A 739 45.26 -26.59 -15.21
C PRO A 739 45.81 -27.53 -14.13
N ALA A 740 47.10 -27.89 -14.21
CA ALA A 740 47.74 -28.78 -13.24
C ALA A 740 47.74 -28.24 -11.79
N THR A 741 47.56 -26.93 -11.62
CA THR A 741 47.46 -26.25 -10.33
C THR A 741 46.11 -26.43 -9.64
N VAL A 742 45.09 -26.93 -10.34
CA VAL A 742 43.74 -27.10 -9.78
C VAL A 742 43.66 -28.40 -8.97
N ASN A 743 43.18 -28.30 -7.74
CA ASN A 743 42.82 -29.48 -6.95
C ASN A 743 41.54 -30.12 -7.54
N GLN A 744 41.73 -31.13 -8.38
CA GLN A 744 40.65 -31.82 -9.08
C GLN A 744 39.63 -32.47 -8.13
N ALA A 745 40.08 -33.02 -6.99
CA ALA A 745 39.19 -33.68 -6.04
C ALA A 745 38.24 -32.67 -5.37
N GLU A 746 38.76 -31.52 -4.95
CA GLU A 746 37.93 -30.46 -4.34
C GLU A 746 37.00 -29.83 -5.37
N LEU A 747 37.48 -29.55 -6.59
CA LEU A 747 36.61 -29.01 -7.65
C LEU A 747 35.47 -29.98 -8.00
N LYS A 748 35.75 -31.29 -8.11
CA LYS A 748 34.73 -32.32 -8.35
C LYS A 748 33.68 -32.32 -7.24
N LYS A 749 34.12 -32.19 -5.98
CA LYS A 749 33.24 -32.11 -4.80
C LYS A 749 32.36 -30.87 -4.86
N THR A 750 32.90 -29.70 -5.17
CA THR A 750 32.11 -28.48 -5.29
C THR A 750 31.10 -28.55 -6.45
N VAL A 751 31.48 -29.10 -7.61
CA VAL A 751 30.54 -29.32 -8.73
C VAL A 751 29.39 -30.25 -8.33
N PHE A 752 29.68 -31.32 -7.58
CA PHE A 752 28.66 -32.19 -7.02
C PHE A 752 27.73 -31.44 -6.06
N GLN A 753 28.29 -30.60 -5.18
CA GLN A 753 27.52 -29.79 -4.22
C GLN A 753 26.64 -28.73 -4.90
N ILE A 754 27.04 -28.16 -6.04
CA ILE A 754 26.19 -27.27 -6.85
C ILE A 754 24.93 -28.02 -7.30
N ILE A 755 25.10 -29.22 -7.90
CA ILE A 755 23.97 -30.05 -8.37
C ILE A 755 23.07 -30.43 -7.19
N GLN A 756 23.65 -30.82 -6.06
CA GLN A 756 22.92 -31.15 -4.84
C GLN A 756 22.12 -29.96 -4.31
N SER A 757 22.71 -28.76 -4.25
CA SER A 757 22.06 -27.58 -3.69
C SER A 757 20.91 -27.09 -4.56
N VAL A 758 21.11 -27.06 -5.89
CA VAL A 758 20.05 -26.70 -6.84
C VAL A 758 18.93 -27.76 -6.84
N GLY A 759 19.28 -29.05 -6.85
CA GLY A 759 18.30 -30.14 -6.85
C GLY A 759 17.51 -30.28 -5.55
N SER A 760 18.03 -29.80 -4.43
CA SER A 760 17.36 -29.85 -3.12
C SER A 760 16.70 -28.54 -2.70
N LEU A 761 16.73 -27.50 -3.54
CA LEU A 761 16.23 -26.16 -3.25
C LEU A 761 14.81 -26.20 -2.68
N GLN A 762 14.61 -25.58 -1.51
CA GLN A 762 13.29 -25.41 -0.89
C GLN A 762 12.53 -24.30 -1.59
N TYR A 763 11.23 -24.53 -1.80
CA TYR A 763 10.33 -23.43 -2.13
C TYR A 763 10.35 -22.44 -0.97
N ASP A 764 10.77 -21.23 -1.26
CA ASP A 764 10.87 -20.11 -0.33
C ASP A 764 10.34 -18.85 -1.05
N PRO A 765 9.21 -18.27 -0.62
CA PRO A 765 8.63 -17.10 -1.26
C PRO A 765 9.55 -15.87 -1.21
N GLU A 766 10.56 -15.86 -0.33
CA GLU A 766 11.53 -14.77 -0.20
C GLU A 766 12.86 -15.05 -0.95
N ALA A 767 12.96 -16.16 -1.68
CA ALA A 767 14.17 -16.58 -2.41
C ALA A 767 15.47 -16.68 -1.57
N LYS A 768 15.42 -16.78 -0.23
CA LYS A 768 16.66 -16.84 0.59
C LYS A 768 17.50 -18.06 0.23
N GLY A 769 16.86 -19.20 0.00
CA GLY A 769 17.55 -20.42 -0.43
C GLY A 769 18.22 -20.28 -1.80
N LEU A 770 17.56 -19.60 -2.74
CA LEU A 770 18.10 -19.33 -4.08
C LEU A 770 19.27 -18.35 -3.99
N GLU A 771 19.13 -17.28 -3.21
CA GLU A 771 20.18 -16.28 -3.03
C GLU A 771 21.40 -16.87 -2.33
N ALA A 772 21.20 -17.72 -1.32
CA ALA A 772 22.30 -18.44 -0.67
C ALA A 772 23.11 -19.31 -1.65
N ILE A 773 22.46 -19.91 -2.66
CA ILE A 773 23.16 -20.63 -3.74
C ILE A 773 23.90 -19.65 -4.64
N ARG A 774 23.25 -18.57 -5.08
CA ARG A 774 23.83 -17.55 -5.98
C ARG A 774 25.05 -16.86 -5.39
N THR A 775 25.05 -16.63 -4.08
CA THR A 775 26.14 -15.93 -3.37
C THR A 775 27.16 -16.86 -2.75
N ASN A 776 27.04 -18.19 -2.92
CA ASN A 776 27.98 -19.13 -2.32
C ASN A 776 29.40 -18.93 -2.89
N PRO A 777 30.40 -18.57 -2.06
CA PRO A 777 31.74 -18.24 -2.54
C PRO A 777 32.47 -19.46 -3.14
N GLU A 778 32.24 -20.67 -2.61
CA GLU A 778 32.84 -21.89 -3.14
C GLU A 778 32.28 -22.22 -4.53
N PHE A 779 30.97 -22.05 -4.73
CA PHE A 779 30.34 -22.29 -6.03
C PHE A 779 30.86 -21.30 -7.08
N ARG A 780 30.96 -20.02 -6.72
CA ARG A 780 31.55 -18.98 -7.57
C ARG A 780 33.00 -19.29 -7.94
N ALA A 781 33.81 -19.75 -6.98
CA ALA A 781 35.20 -20.13 -7.23
C ALA A 781 35.33 -21.34 -8.17
N ALA A 782 34.50 -22.38 -7.96
CA ALA A 782 34.45 -23.55 -8.82
C ALA A 782 34.04 -23.20 -10.25
N LEU A 783 32.98 -22.40 -10.42
CA LEU A 783 32.53 -21.94 -11.73
C LEU A 783 33.57 -21.06 -12.42
N LYS A 784 34.28 -20.20 -11.70
CA LYS A 784 35.42 -19.43 -12.25
C LYS A 784 36.53 -20.34 -12.78
N THR A 785 36.83 -21.43 -12.08
CA THR A 785 37.84 -22.40 -12.53
C THR A 785 37.37 -23.14 -13.78
N ILE A 786 36.10 -23.53 -13.84
CA ILE A 786 35.49 -24.14 -15.03
C ILE A 786 35.48 -23.14 -16.19
N ALA A 787 35.17 -21.87 -15.94
CA ALA A 787 35.15 -20.81 -16.95
C ALA A 787 36.53 -20.66 -17.61
N ALA A 788 37.57 -20.54 -16.79
CA ALA A 788 38.95 -20.42 -17.26
C ALA A 788 39.40 -21.64 -18.06
N ALA A 789 39.09 -22.86 -17.58
CA ALA A 789 39.44 -24.10 -18.29
C ALA A 789 38.63 -24.27 -19.59
N GLY A 790 37.38 -23.80 -19.62
CA GLY A 790 36.50 -23.82 -20.79
C GLY A 790 36.73 -22.65 -21.75
N GLY A 791 37.65 -21.74 -21.45
CA GLY A 791 37.97 -20.60 -22.33
C GLY A 791 36.86 -19.54 -22.44
N VAL A 792 35.94 -19.48 -21.47
CA VAL A 792 34.89 -18.44 -21.42
C VAL A 792 35.26 -17.36 -20.41
N THR A 793 34.79 -16.12 -20.64
CA THR A 793 35.22 -14.94 -19.87
C THR A 793 34.90 -15.06 -18.38
N SER A 794 33.71 -15.55 -18.06
CA SER A 794 33.23 -15.77 -16.69
C SER A 794 32.08 -16.78 -16.68
N LEU A 795 31.92 -17.47 -15.55
CA LEU A 795 30.73 -18.24 -15.19
C LEU A 795 30.31 -17.88 -13.77
N SER A 796 29.01 -17.69 -13.56
CA SER A 796 28.34 -17.44 -12.30
C SER A 796 27.27 -18.49 -12.04
N MET A 797 26.73 -18.52 -10.81
CA MET A 797 25.57 -19.36 -10.51
C MET A 797 24.33 -18.95 -11.32
N ASP A 798 24.26 -17.69 -11.77
CA ASP A 798 23.17 -17.22 -12.61
C ASP A 798 23.26 -17.83 -14.01
N ASP A 799 24.45 -17.98 -14.60
CA ASP A 799 24.61 -18.71 -15.87
C ASP A 799 24.13 -20.17 -15.76
N PHE A 800 24.37 -20.79 -14.60
CA PHE A 800 23.90 -22.15 -14.30
C PHE A 800 22.36 -22.19 -14.18
N LEU A 801 21.77 -21.22 -13.48
CA LEU A 801 20.32 -21.14 -13.28
C LEU A 801 19.57 -20.75 -14.56
N VAL A 802 20.11 -19.84 -15.37
CA VAL A 802 19.56 -19.46 -16.69
C VAL A 802 19.61 -20.65 -17.64
N LEU A 803 20.68 -21.45 -17.64
CA LEU A 803 20.72 -22.69 -18.42
C LEU A 803 19.57 -23.63 -18.04
N LEU A 804 19.25 -23.75 -16.75
CA LEU A 804 18.19 -24.65 -16.28
C LEU A 804 16.78 -24.11 -16.47
N PHE A 805 16.51 -22.87 -16.06
CA PHE A 805 15.15 -22.33 -15.92
C PHE A 805 14.85 -21.18 -16.90
N GLY A 806 15.87 -20.71 -17.63
CA GLY A 806 15.78 -19.61 -18.56
C GLY A 806 15.86 -18.23 -17.90
N ASP A 807 15.90 -17.21 -18.76
CA ASP A 807 15.93 -15.79 -18.37
C ASP A 807 14.54 -15.14 -18.36
N GLY A 808 13.47 -15.94 -18.41
CA GLY A 808 12.09 -15.46 -18.41
C GLY A 808 11.66 -14.79 -19.72
N ALA A 809 12.54 -14.70 -20.72
CA ALA A 809 12.28 -14.09 -22.01
C ALA A 809 12.74 -15.02 -23.17
N ASP A 810 13.81 -14.65 -23.87
CA ASP A 810 14.22 -15.30 -25.12
C ASP A 810 15.06 -16.56 -24.89
N ARG A 811 15.75 -16.64 -23.74
CA ARG A 811 16.55 -17.81 -23.38
C ARG A 811 15.73 -18.69 -22.49
N LEU A 812 15.02 -19.63 -23.12
CA LEU A 812 14.06 -20.51 -22.48
C LEU A 812 14.67 -21.41 -21.38
N GLY A 813 15.98 -21.66 -21.40
CA GLY A 813 16.62 -22.69 -20.58
C GLY A 813 16.03 -24.08 -20.85
N VAL A 814 16.44 -25.08 -20.06
CA VAL A 814 15.92 -26.45 -20.21
C VAL A 814 14.42 -26.48 -19.92
N GLU A 815 13.97 -25.85 -18.82
CA GLU A 815 12.56 -25.79 -18.43
C GLU A 815 11.69 -25.18 -19.54
N GLY A 816 11.99 -23.95 -19.99
CA GLY A 816 11.20 -23.29 -21.03
C GLY A 816 11.23 -24.03 -22.36
N THR A 817 12.32 -24.73 -22.68
CA THR A 817 12.40 -25.56 -23.88
C THR A 817 11.52 -26.80 -23.76
N VAL A 818 11.44 -27.45 -22.59
CA VAL A 818 10.44 -28.51 -22.33
C VAL A 818 9.03 -27.99 -22.58
N ARG A 819 8.71 -26.78 -22.12
CA ARG A 819 7.40 -26.15 -22.32
C ARG A 819 7.09 -25.94 -23.80
N LYS A 820 8.07 -25.43 -24.55
CA LYS A 820 7.96 -25.23 -26.00
C LYS A 820 7.72 -26.55 -26.74
N ILE A 821 8.49 -27.60 -26.41
CA ILE A 821 8.28 -28.92 -27.01
C ILE A 821 6.85 -29.41 -26.72
N ILE A 822 6.37 -29.29 -25.47
CA ILE A 822 5.01 -29.69 -25.10
C ILE A 822 3.94 -28.83 -25.81
N SER A 823 4.15 -27.53 -26.00
CA SER A 823 3.18 -26.69 -26.72
C SER A 823 3.07 -27.05 -28.20
N ASP A 824 4.16 -27.52 -28.79
CA ASP A 824 4.22 -27.92 -30.20
C ASP A 824 3.69 -29.35 -30.42
N MET A 825 3.47 -30.13 -29.35
CA MET A 825 2.90 -31.48 -29.42
C MET A 825 1.42 -31.48 -29.83
N LYS A 826 1.04 -32.50 -30.59
CA LYS A 826 -0.36 -32.81 -30.88
C LYS A 826 -1.07 -33.34 -29.63
N PRO A 827 -2.41 -33.21 -29.54
CA PRO A 827 -3.18 -33.73 -28.41
C PRO A 827 -2.88 -35.20 -28.03
N GLN A 828 -2.66 -36.07 -29.03
CA GLN A 828 -2.32 -37.48 -28.83
C GLN A 828 -0.91 -37.70 -28.27
N GLU A 829 0.04 -36.81 -28.56
CA GLU A 829 1.42 -36.89 -28.06
C GLU A 829 1.49 -36.44 -26.60
N ILE A 830 0.80 -35.33 -26.27
CA ILE A 830 0.63 -34.88 -24.88
C ILE A 830 0.01 -36.02 -24.05
N ALA A 831 -1.05 -36.63 -24.56
CA ALA A 831 -1.69 -37.79 -23.96
C ALA A 831 -0.74 -38.95 -23.65
N GLN A 832 0.22 -39.23 -24.54
CA GLN A 832 1.19 -40.28 -24.33
C GLN A 832 2.27 -39.92 -23.31
N LEU A 833 2.54 -38.63 -23.13
CA LEU A 833 3.49 -38.09 -22.14
C LEU A 833 2.94 -38.21 -20.71
N LEU A 834 1.62 -38.03 -20.54
CA LEU A 834 0.96 -38.08 -19.24
C LEU A 834 1.00 -39.49 -18.63
N GLY A 835 1.78 -39.66 -17.56
CA GLY A 835 1.96 -40.92 -16.86
C GLY A 835 3.01 -41.85 -17.47
N ASN A 836 3.78 -41.40 -18.48
CA ASN A 836 4.87 -42.17 -19.08
C ASN A 836 6.23 -41.54 -18.75
N LYS A 837 6.93 -42.11 -17.76
CA LYS A 837 8.26 -41.63 -17.32
C LYS A 837 9.25 -41.57 -18.48
N GLU A 838 9.29 -42.57 -19.36
CA GLU A 838 10.25 -42.64 -20.46
C GLU A 838 10.04 -41.50 -21.47
N LYS A 839 8.78 -41.16 -21.78
CA LYS A 839 8.45 -40.05 -22.68
C LYS A 839 8.69 -38.69 -22.05
N ILE A 840 8.37 -38.50 -20.78
CA ILE A 840 8.74 -37.27 -20.04
C ILE A 840 10.25 -37.10 -20.06
N ASN A 841 11.00 -38.16 -19.73
CA ASN A 841 12.45 -38.14 -19.79
C ASN A 841 12.96 -37.86 -21.22
N ALA A 842 12.35 -38.42 -22.26
CA ALA A 842 12.73 -38.14 -23.64
C ALA A 842 12.63 -36.64 -23.96
N VAL A 843 11.54 -35.98 -23.58
CA VAL A 843 11.34 -34.52 -23.76
C VAL A 843 12.36 -33.71 -22.97
N ILE A 844 12.61 -34.05 -21.71
CA ILE A 844 13.62 -33.37 -20.88
C ILE A 844 15.01 -33.51 -21.50
N MET A 845 15.37 -34.70 -21.99
CA MET A 845 16.66 -34.96 -22.62
C MET A 845 16.81 -34.25 -23.97
N GLU A 846 15.72 -34.15 -24.74
CA GLU A 846 15.68 -33.38 -25.98
C GLU A 846 15.91 -31.89 -25.71
N ALA A 847 15.16 -31.31 -24.75
CA ALA A 847 15.32 -29.92 -24.32
C ALA A 847 16.74 -29.63 -23.82
N MET A 848 17.30 -30.51 -22.98
CA MET A 848 18.67 -30.37 -22.49
C MET A 848 19.70 -30.48 -23.61
N GLY A 849 19.48 -31.37 -24.59
CA GLY A 849 20.31 -31.48 -25.78
C GLY A 849 20.29 -30.21 -26.63
N GLU A 850 19.11 -29.62 -26.84
CA GLU A 850 18.95 -28.35 -27.55
C GLU A 850 19.71 -27.23 -26.84
N ILE A 851 19.51 -27.05 -25.53
CA ILE A 851 20.16 -25.98 -24.75
C ILE A 851 21.68 -26.14 -24.68
N LEU A 852 22.20 -27.36 -24.49
CA LEU A 852 23.64 -27.62 -24.50
C LEU A 852 24.28 -27.39 -25.88
N SER A 853 23.49 -27.40 -26.96
CA SER A 853 23.97 -27.09 -28.31
C SER A 853 24.06 -25.59 -28.60
N LYS A 854 23.33 -24.74 -27.85
CA LYS A 854 23.28 -23.28 -28.00
C LYS A 854 24.42 -22.59 -27.27
N LYS A 855 25.64 -22.78 -27.78
CA LYS A 855 26.89 -22.28 -27.15
C LYS A 855 26.95 -20.75 -27.15
N ASP A 856 26.42 -20.12 -28.18
CA ASP A 856 26.43 -18.65 -28.29
C ASP A 856 25.42 -17.98 -27.34
N ASP A 857 24.41 -18.74 -26.87
CA ASP A 857 23.33 -18.21 -26.02
C ASP A 857 23.54 -18.47 -24.53
N TYR A 858 24.32 -19.50 -24.15
CA TYR A 858 24.52 -19.93 -22.77
C TYR A 858 26.01 -20.14 -22.46
N ALA A 859 26.56 -19.31 -21.57
CA ALA A 859 27.96 -19.36 -21.14
C ALA A 859 28.41 -20.76 -20.68
N LEU A 860 27.54 -21.43 -19.91
CA LEU A 860 27.83 -22.75 -19.36
C LEU A 860 27.82 -23.83 -20.45
N SER A 861 26.94 -23.73 -21.45
CA SER A 861 26.94 -24.64 -22.61
C SER A 861 28.23 -24.50 -23.43
N GLU A 862 28.69 -23.27 -23.66
CA GLU A 862 29.96 -22.99 -24.33
C GLU A 862 31.14 -23.61 -23.57
N ALA A 863 31.26 -23.32 -22.27
CA ALA A 863 32.33 -23.82 -21.43
C ALA A 863 32.36 -25.35 -21.39
N LEU A 864 31.21 -26.00 -21.17
CA LEU A 864 31.08 -27.45 -21.16
C LEU A 864 31.48 -28.06 -22.50
N ASN A 865 31.06 -27.46 -23.62
CA ASN A 865 31.44 -27.93 -24.94
C ASN A 865 32.95 -27.81 -25.19
N ASN A 866 33.58 -26.69 -24.79
CA ASN A 866 35.02 -26.47 -24.94
C ASN A 866 35.84 -27.45 -24.07
N LEU A 867 35.27 -27.87 -22.94
CA LEU A 867 35.78 -28.94 -22.09
C LEU A 867 35.49 -30.36 -22.64
N GLY A 868 34.81 -30.48 -23.78
CA GLY A 868 34.50 -31.75 -24.44
C GLY A 868 33.30 -32.51 -23.85
N VAL A 869 32.50 -31.87 -22.99
CA VAL A 869 31.24 -32.42 -22.47
C VAL A 869 30.18 -32.35 -23.57
N LYS A 870 29.51 -33.48 -23.83
CA LYS A 870 28.40 -33.59 -24.79
C LYS A 870 27.08 -33.78 -24.06
N SER A 871 25.96 -33.55 -24.76
CA SER A 871 24.61 -33.79 -24.22
C SER A 871 24.42 -35.24 -23.75
N ALA A 872 25.04 -36.22 -24.40
CA ALA A 872 25.04 -37.62 -23.98
C ALA A 872 25.71 -37.84 -22.62
N ASP A 873 26.78 -37.10 -22.30
CA ASP A 873 27.48 -37.20 -21.02
C ASP A 873 26.58 -36.66 -19.88
N VAL A 874 25.94 -35.51 -20.10
CA VAL A 874 24.98 -34.94 -19.13
C VAL A 874 23.77 -35.86 -18.94
N ARG A 875 23.22 -36.41 -20.03
CA ARG A 875 22.13 -37.39 -20.00
C ARG A 875 22.50 -38.63 -19.17
N LEU A 876 23.71 -39.15 -19.32
CA LEU A 876 24.18 -40.29 -18.53
C LEU A 876 24.29 -39.94 -17.04
N SER A 877 24.77 -38.74 -16.70
CA SER A 877 24.80 -38.28 -15.30
C SER A 877 23.38 -38.18 -14.73
N VAL A 878 22.45 -37.52 -15.42
CA VAL A 878 21.04 -37.43 -14.96
C VAL A 878 20.42 -38.81 -14.79
N PHE A 879 20.64 -39.73 -15.73
CA PHE A 879 20.16 -41.10 -15.61
C PHE A 879 20.72 -41.82 -14.37
N LYS A 880 22.01 -41.63 -14.06
CA LYS A 880 22.60 -42.17 -12.82
C LYS A 880 21.93 -41.60 -11.56
N PHE A 881 21.63 -40.30 -11.52
CA PHE A 881 20.86 -39.72 -10.41
C PHE A 881 19.46 -40.34 -10.32
N GLN A 882 18.74 -40.46 -11.43
CA GLN A 882 17.41 -41.06 -11.46
C GLN A 882 17.40 -42.52 -10.99
N LEU A 883 18.44 -43.31 -11.31
CA LEU A 883 18.59 -44.68 -10.81
C LEU A 883 18.90 -44.73 -9.31
N LYS A 884 19.60 -43.72 -8.78
CA LYS A 884 19.99 -43.66 -7.37
C LYS A 884 18.81 -43.23 -6.47
N LEU A 885 17.99 -42.31 -6.94
CA LEU A 885 16.96 -41.63 -6.14
C LEU A 885 15.66 -42.43 -6.14
N LYS A 886 15.29 -42.98 -4.98
CA LYS A 886 14.09 -43.80 -4.78
C LYS A 886 12.80 -43.04 -5.06
N TYR A 887 12.74 -41.75 -4.71
CA TYR A 887 11.52 -40.95 -4.85
C TYR A 887 11.42 -40.18 -6.17
N ASP A 888 12.41 -40.30 -7.06
CA ASP A 888 12.49 -39.57 -8.34
C ASP A 888 11.20 -39.70 -9.17
N GLU A 889 10.77 -40.92 -9.42
CA GLU A 889 9.60 -41.18 -10.26
C GLU A 889 8.30 -40.61 -9.67
N ARG A 890 8.11 -40.75 -8.35
CA ARG A 890 6.89 -40.28 -7.69
C ARG A 890 6.84 -38.75 -7.65
N ALA A 891 7.95 -38.12 -7.30
CA ALA A 891 8.08 -36.68 -7.29
C ALA A 891 7.96 -36.09 -8.70
N LEU A 892 8.53 -36.72 -9.73
CA LEU A 892 8.38 -36.29 -11.12
C LEU A 892 6.92 -36.34 -11.57
N ASN A 893 6.19 -37.42 -11.23
CA ASN A 893 4.76 -37.52 -11.51
C ASN A 893 3.96 -36.44 -10.76
N ALA A 894 4.26 -36.20 -9.48
CA ALA A 894 3.64 -35.15 -8.67
C ALA A 894 3.88 -33.75 -9.26
N LEU A 895 5.11 -33.43 -9.64
CA LEU A 895 5.48 -32.15 -10.27
C LEU A 895 4.84 -32.00 -11.64
N THR A 896 4.76 -33.07 -12.44
CA THR A 896 4.07 -33.06 -13.74
C THR A 896 2.58 -32.73 -13.58
N VAL A 897 1.90 -33.34 -12.61
CA VAL A 897 0.49 -33.06 -12.31
C VAL A 897 0.30 -31.64 -11.79
N ALA A 898 1.17 -31.17 -10.89
CA ALA A 898 1.14 -29.80 -10.39
C ALA A 898 1.37 -28.78 -11.51
N TYR A 899 2.30 -29.06 -12.42
CA TYR A 899 2.58 -28.24 -13.59
C TYR A 899 1.39 -28.17 -14.54
N ILE A 900 0.74 -29.31 -14.83
CA ILE A 900 -0.49 -29.31 -15.64
C ILE A 900 -1.57 -28.48 -14.95
N ARG A 901 -1.76 -28.66 -13.64
CA ARG A 901 -2.73 -27.89 -12.86
C ARG A 901 -2.43 -26.39 -12.87
N SER A 902 -1.15 -25.99 -12.87
CA SER A 902 -0.78 -24.58 -12.95
C SER A 902 -0.99 -24.00 -14.35
N GLU A 903 -0.73 -24.76 -15.40
CA GLU A 903 -0.75 -24.26 -16.78
C GLU A 903 -2.05 -24.50 -17.55
N VAL A 904 -2.97 -25.31 -17.01
CA VAL A 904 -4.20 -25.64 -17.69
C VAL A 904 -5.20 -24.47 -17.64
N ILE A 905 -5.75 -24.13 -18.79
CA ILE A 905 -6.83 -23.15 -18.93
C ILE A 905 -8.09 -23.85 -19.42
N SER A 906 -9.25 -23.47 -18.89
CA SER A 906 -10.52 -23.98 -19.39
C SER A 906 -10.95 -23.23 -20.65
N ALA A 907 -11.49 -23.97 -21.61
CA ALA A 907 -12.20 -23.42 -22.76
C ALA A 907 -13.62 -23.98 -22.72
N VAL A 908 -14.60 -23.07 -22.71
CA VAL A 908 -16.03 -23.41 -22.57
C VAL A 908 -16.80 -23.02 -23.83
N LYS A 909 -17.64 -23.93 -24.32
CA LYS A 909 -18.68 -23.61 -25.31
C LYS A 909 -20.02 -23.51 -24.60
N ILE A 910 -20.66 -22.35 -24.68
CA ILE A 910 -21.96 -22.09 -24.05
C ILE A 910 -23.03 -22.14 -25.14
N THR A 911 -24.10 -22.93 -24.93
CA THR A 911 -25.25 -22.94 -25.84
C THR A 911 -25.97 -21.60 -25.83
N SER A 912 -26.68 -21.25 -26.91
CA SER A 912 -27.44 -19.99 -27.01
C SER A 912 -28.43 -19.75 -25.87
N SER A 913 -28.97 -20.80 -25.25
CA SER A 913 -29.87 -20.69 -24.10
C SER A 913 -29.14 -20.52 -22.74
N GLY A 914 -27.81 -20.57 -22.71
CA GLY A 914 -26.96 -20.60 -21.50
C GLY A 914 -27.11 -21.86 -20.60
N ARG A 915 -27.94 -22.83 -21.02
CA ARG A 915 -28.30 -24.03 -20.23
C ARG A 915 -27.25 -25.14 -20.24
N GLN A 916 -26.37 -25.15 -21.23
CA GLN A 916 -25.33 -26.14 -21.37
C GLN A 916 -23.99 -25.47 -21.60
N HIS A 917 -23.00 -25.88 -20.81
CA HIS A 917 -21.61 -25.50 -20.97
C HIS A 917 -20.82 -26.77 -21.30
N GLU A 918 -20.04 -26.76 -22.37
CA GLU A 918 -19.13 -27.86 -22.72
C GLU A 918 -17.70 -27.43 -22.44
N TYR A 919 -17.13 -27.97 -21.37
CA TYR A 919 -15.78 -27.66 -20.92
C TYR A 919 -14.76 -28.55 -21.60
N SER A 920 -13.67 -27.93 -22.03
CA SER A 920 -12.43 -28.57 -22.44
C SER A 920 -11.28 -27.89 -21.71
N LEU A 921 -10.14 -28.58 -21.62
CA LEU A 921 -8.94 -28.04 -21.01
C LEU A 921 -7.87 -27.87 -22.07
N LYS A 922 -7.13 -26.76 -22.03
CA LYS A 922 -5.95 -26.55 -22.87
C LYS A 922 -4.72 -26.47 -21.98
N LEU A 923 -3.69 -27.23 -22.32
CA LEU A 923 -2.37 -27.15 -21.72
C LEU A 923 -1.44 -26.46 -22.72
N LEU A 924 -0.88 -25.30 -22.35
CA LEU A 924 0.02 -24.52 -23.20
C LEU A 924 -0.55 -24.27 -24.62
N GLY A 925 -1.85 -23.98 -24.70
CA GLY A 925 -2.57 -23.71 -25.96
C GLY A 925 -3.18 -24.94 -26.63
N THR A 926 -2.73 -26.15 -26.31
CA THR A 926 -3.20 -27.40 -26.94
C THR A 926 -4.30 -28.06 -26.13
N VAL A 927 -5.41 -28.44 -26.79
CA VAL A 927 -6.56 -29.09 -26.14
C VAL A 927 -6.18 -30.48 -25.63
N LEU A 928 -6.39 -30.73 -24.34
CA LEU A 928 -6.25 -32.06 -23.74
C LEU A 928 -7.39 -32.97 -24.25
N PRO A 929 -7.09 -34.18 -24.77
CA PRO A 929 -8.14 -35.06 -25.26
C PRO A 929 -9.08 -35.50 -24.15
N SER A 930 -10.39 -35.48 -24.41
CA SER A 930 -11.42 -35.82 -23.43
C SER A 930 -11.29 -37.26 -22.89
N SER A 931 -10.62 -38.17 -23.60
CA SER A 931 -10.34 -39.53 -23.13
C SER A 931 -9.44 -39.57 -21.88
N PHE A 932 -8.68 -38.52 -21.61
CA PHE A 932 -7.79 -38.41 -20.44
C PHE A 932 -8.44 -37.65 -19.29
N LEU A 933 -9.59 -37.04 -19.52
CA LEU A 933 -10.29 -36.24 -18.53
C LEU A 933 -11.52 -37.01 -18.06
N LYS A 934 -11.67 -37.12 -16.75
CA LYS A 934 -12.94 -37.51 -16.13
C LYS A 934 -13.50 -36.32 -15.40
N TRP A 935 -14.62 -35.83 -15.90
CA TRP A 935 -15.36 -34.74 -15.28
C TRP A 935 -16.37 -35.27 -14.27
N LYS A 936 -16.53 -34.55 -13.16
CA LYS A 936 -17.58 -34.80 -12.18
C LYS A 936 -18.06 -33.51 -11.53
N LYS A 937 -19.28 -33.54 -11.02
CA LYS A 937 -19.78 -32.55 -10.07
C LYS A 937 -19.23 -32.88 -8.68
N VAL A 938 -18.60 -31.90 -8.03
CA VAL A 938 -18.10 -32.03 -6.65
C VAL A 938 -19.15 -31.55 -5.65
N SER A 939 -19.75 -30.39 -5.91
CA SER A 939 -20.75 -29.78 -5.04
C SER A 939 -21.66 -28.83 -5.83
N GLY A 940 -22.64 -28.25 -5.14
CA GLY A 940 -23.58 -27.26 -5.69
C GLY A 940 -24.96 -27.83 -6.02
N SER A 941 -25.70 -27.13 -6.88
CA SER A 941 -27.11 -27.39 -7.15
C SER A 941 -27.36 -28.83 -7.59
N LYS A 942 -28.45 -29.41 -7.06
CA LYS A 942 -28.93 -30.74 -7.47
C LYS A 942 -29.34 -30.78 -8.94
N ASP A 943 -29.76 -29.65 -9.48
CA ASP A 943 -30.25 -29.50 -10.85
C ASP A 943 -29.12 -29.40 -11.88
N VAL A 944 -27.89 -29.16 -11.43
CA VAL A 944 -26.72 -29.21 -12.31
C VAL A 944 -26.26 -30.65 -12.47
N THR A 945 -26.12 -31.10 -13.71
CA THR A 945 -25.53 -32.39 -14.07
C THR A 945 -24.22 -32.18 -14.83
N VAL A 946 -23.25 -33.06 -14.60
CA VAL A 946 -21.93 -33.03 -15.25
C VAL A 946 -21.68 -34.41 -15.82
N ASP A 947 -21.52 -34.53 -17.15
CA ASP A 947 -21.13 -35.79 -17.78
C ASP A 947 -19.61 -36.01 -17.74
N SER A 948 -19.16 -37.22 -18.08
CA SER A 948 -17.73 -37.57 -18.04
C SER A 948 -16.87 -36.80 -19.05
N ARG A 949 -17.47 -36.15 -20.04
CA ARG A 949 -16.78 -35.38 -21.11
C ARG A 949 -16.72 -33.88 -20.81
N GLY A 950 -17.25 -33.43 -19.68
CA GLY A 950 -17.22 -32.02 -19.28
C GLY A 950 -18.43 -31.23 -19.74
N LYS A 951 -19.50 -31.90 -20.17
CA LYS A 951 -20.78 -31.26 -20.47
C LYS A 951 -21.53 -31.03 -19.17
N VAL A 952 -21.74 -29.76 -18.83
CA VAL A 952 -22.49 -29.30 -17.65
C VAL A 952 -23.84 -28.79 -18.11
N THR A 953 -24.94 -29.27 -17.52
CA THR A 953 -26.29 -28.89 -17.96
C THR A 953 -27.26 -28.65 -16.82
N ILE A 954 -28.23 -27.75 -17.04
CA ILE A 954 -29.42 -27.55 -16.21
C ILE A 954 -30.73 -27.86 -16.97
N PRO A 955 -31.80 -28.35 -16.30
CA PRO A 955 -33.10 -28.60 -16.89
C PRO A 955 -33.75 -27.37 -17.53
N LYS A 956 -34.66 -27.55 -18.49
CA LYS A 956 -35.34 -26.44 -19.20
C LYS A 956 -36.08 -25.47 -18.28
N LYS A 957 -36.58 -25.96 -17.15
CA LYS A 957 -37.40 -25.20 -16.20
C LYS A 957 -36.60 -24.54 -15.07
N VAL A 958 -35.28 -24.75 -15.04
CA VAL A 958 -34.40 -24.23 -14.00
C VAL A 958 -33.75 -22.97 -14.54
N ALA A 959 -33.96 -21.84 -13.86
CA ALA A 959 -33.49 -20.52 -14.30
C ALA A 959 -31.97 -20.37 -14.17
N ASN A 960 -31.38 -20.92 -13.11
CA ASN A 960 -29.93 -20.97 -12.94
C ASN A 960 -29.53 -22.18 -12.09
N GLY A 961 -28.25 -22.55 -12.17
CA GLY A 961 -27.66 -23.54 -11.30
C GLY A 961 -26.16 -23.36 -11.19
N THR A 962 -25.67 -23.27 -9.96
CA THR A 962 -24.24 -23.17 -9.66
C THR A 962 -23.71 -24.51 -9.15
N ALA A 963 -22.57 -24.95 -9.65
CA ALA A 963 -21.89 -26.15 -9.19
C ALA A 963 -20.38 -26.03 -9.26
N VAL A 964 -19.68 -26.72 -8.37
CA VAL A 964 -18.24 -26.94 -8.50
C VAL A 964 -18.03 -28.15 -9.38
N ILE A 965 -17.40 -27.93 -10.54
CA ILE A 965 -16.99 -29.00 -11.45
C ILE A 965 -15.51 -29.28 -11.29
N GLN A 966 -15.13 -30.54 -11.50
CA GLN A 966 -13.76 -31.00 -11.36
C GLN A 966 -13.40 -31.92 -12.51
N ALA A 967 -12.24 -31.68 -13.13
CA ALA A 967 -11.63 -32.62 -14.06
C ALA A 967 -10.48 -33.36 -13.37
N THR A 968 -10.50 -34.69 -13.45
CA THR A 968 -9.37 -35.53 -13.09
C THR A 968 -8.66 -36.04 -14.32
N LEU A 969 -7.33 -36.00 -14.28
CA LEU A 969 -6.46 -36.64 -15.25
C LEU A 969 -6.41 -38.13 -14.94
N VAL A 970 -6.87 -38.94 -15.89
CA VAL A 970 -6.78 -40.40 -15.82
C VAL A 970 -5.39 -40.82 -16.26
N ASN A 971 -4.65 -41.53 -15.41
CA ASN A 971 -3.37 -42.11 -15.81
C ASN A 971 -3.62 -43.36 -16.67
N PRO A 972 -3.27 -43.35 -17.98
CA PRO A 972 -3.47 -44.50 -18.86
C PRO A 972 -2.56 -45.70 -18.51
N TYR A 973 -1.50 -45.49 -17.73
CA TYR A 973 -0.54 -46.52 -17.32
C TYR A 973 -0.79 -47.07 -15.90
N GLY A 974 -1.93 -46.73 -15.28
CA GLY A 974 -2.29 -47.15 -13.93
C GLY A 974 -1.97 -46.11 -12.84
N GLY A 975 -2.65 -46.19 -11.71
CA GLY A 975 -2.56 -45.21 -10.61
C GLY A 975 -3.86 -44.44 -10.38
N SER A 976 -3.92 -43.67 -9.29
CA SER A 976 -5.10 -42.85 -8.96
C SER A 976 -5.26 -41.70 -9.94
N ALA A 977 -6.50 -41.41 -10.34
CA ALA A 977 -6.80 -40.23 -11.15
C ALA A 977 -6.54 -38.96 -10.32
N LYS A 978 -5.83 -37.99 -10.89
CA LYS A 978 -5.38 -36.79 -10.18
C LYS A 978 -6.21 -35.58 -10.58
N VAL A 979 -6.63 -34.76 -9.61
CA VAL A 979 -7.39 -33.53 -9.91
C VAL A 979 -6.48 -32.53 -10.62
N ILE A 980 -6.81 -32.06 -11.82
CA ILE A 980 -6.00 -31.04 -12.51
C ILE A 980 -6.75 -29.74 -12.74
N PHE A 981 -8.05 -29.72 -12.50
CA PHE A 981 -8.88 -28.54 -12.67
C PHE A 981 -10.10 -28.62 -11.76
N GLN A 982 -10.42 -27.51 -11.11
CA GLN A 982 -11.64 -27.36 -10.33
C GLN A 982 -12.11 -25.90 -10.46
N GLN A 983 -13.37 -25.70 -10.81
CA GLN A 983 -13.95 -24.37 -10.97
C GLN A 983 -15.41 -24.38 -10.53
N GLU A 984 -15.84 -23.33 -9.86
CA GLU A 984 -17.27 -23.05 -9.66
C GLU A 984 -17.85 -22.45 -10.95
N VAL A 985 -18.95 -23.04 -11.42
CA VAL A 985 -19.60 -22.64 -12.66
C VAL A 985 -21.07 -22.39 -12.41
N THR A 986 -21.58 -21.29 -12.98
CA THR A 986 -22.99 -20.93 -12.93
C THR A 986 -23.55 -21.00 -14.33
N LEU A 987 -24.60 -21.81 -14.50
CA LEU A 987 -25.37 -21.90 -15.73
C LEU A 987 -26.59 -21.00 -15.57
N VAL A 988 -26.88 -20.20 -16.58
CA VAL A 988 -28.04 -19.30 -16.60
C VAL A 988 -28.90 -19.69 -17.79
N ASN A 989 -30.13 -20.09 -17.52
CA ASN A 989 -31.09 -20.44 -18.55
C ASN A 989 -31.87 -19.20 -18.96
N GLU A 990 -31.49 -18.62 -20.09
CA GLU A 990 -32.12 -17.41 -20.61
C GLU A 990 -33.53 -17.66 -21.17
N ASP A 991 -33.91 -18.92 -21.38
CA ASP A 991 -35.22 -19.32 -21.91
C ASP A 991 -36.30 -19.47 -20.82
N VAL A 992 -35.95 -19.37 -19.53
CA VAL A 992 -36.98 -19.42 -18.46
C VAL A 992 -37.65 -18.07 -18.38
N GLU A 993 -38.94 -18.05 -18.69
CA GLU A 993 -39.82 -16.93 -18.38
C GLU A 993 -40.01 -16.88 -16.85
N ILE A 994 -39.15 -16.12 -16.18
CA ILE A 994 -39.21 -15.93 -14.72
C ILE A 994 -40.33 -14.93 -14.44
N ASP A 995 -41.34 -15.32 -13.65
CA ASP A 995 -42.36 -14.39 -13.14
C ASP A 995 -41.66 -13.27 -12.36
N PRO A 996 -41.67 -12.01 -12.84
CA PRO A 996 -40.99 -10.91 -12.19
C PRO A 996 -41.42 -10.70 -10.74
N LYS A 997 -42.68 -11.05 -10.41
CA LYS A 997 -43.19 -10.92 -9.04
C LYS A 997 -42.56 -11.94 -8.10
N ALA A 998 -42.37 -13.17 -8.55
CA ALA A 998 -41.70 -14.21 -7.78
C ALA A 998 -40.22 -13.84 -7.54
N GLU A 999 -39.56 -13.26 -8.54
CA GLU A 999 -38.16 -12.85 -8.44
C GLU A 999 -37.96 -11.65 -7.50
N PHE A 1000 -38.81 -10.64 -7.58
CA PHE A 1000 -38.78 -9.55 -6.60
C PHE A 1000 -39.06 -10.02 -5.17
N LYS A 1001 -39.95 -11.01 -5.01
CA LYS A 1001 -40.20 -11.63 -3.71
C LYS A 1001 -38.94 -12.32 -3.17
N ARG A 1002 -38.23 -13.09 -4.00
CA ARG A 1002 -36.95 -13.73 -3.64
C ARG A 1002 -35.90 -12.71 -3.22
N ILE A 1003 -35.70 -11.66 -4.02
CA ILE A 1003 -34.72 -10.59 -3.72
C ILE A 1003 -35.08 -9.89 -2.40
N ALA A 1004 -36.37 -9.64 -2.16
CA ALA A 1004 -36.84 -9.06 -0.91
C ALA A 1004 -36.61 -9.98 0.31
N GLU A 1005 -36.79 -11.29 0.17
CA GLU A 1005 -36.52 -12.27 1.22
C GLU A 1005 -35.03 -12.39 1.55
N GLU A 1006 -34.15 -12.35 0.54
CA GLU A 1006 -32.69 -12.34 0.73
C GLU A 1006 -32.21 -11.06 1.42
N LEU A 1007 -32.75 -9.91 1.00
CA LEU A 1007 -32.51 -8.64 1.69
C LEU A 1007 -32.97 -8.72 3.15
N ASP A 1008 -34.17 -9.23 3.42
CA ASP A 1008 -34.67 -9.39 4.78
C ASP A 1008 -33.76 -10.30 5.63
N SER A 1009 -33.24 -11.39 5.05
CA SER A 1009 -32.29 -12.28 5.73
C SER A 1009 -31.01 -11.53 6.12
N LYS A 1010 -30.40 -10.79 5.19
CA LYS A 1010 -29.20 -9.98 5.46
C LYS A 1010 -29.45 -8.89 6.50
N LEU A 1011 -30.56 -8.15 6.37
CA LEU A 1011 -30.94 -7.12 7.34
C LEU A 1011 -31.20 -7.71 8.74
N ASN A 1012 -31.72 -8.94 8.82
CA ASN A 1012 -31.88 -9.64 10.10
C ASN A 1012 -30.54 -10.08 10.71
N GLU A 1013 -29.56 -10.47 9.89
CA GLU A 1013 -28.20 -10.73 10.36
C GLU A 1013 -27.56 -9.45 10.92
N VAL A 1014 -27.67 -8.33 10.20
CA VAL A 1014 -27.20 -7.02 10.68
C VAL A 1014 -27.90 -6.66 11.99
N LYS A 1015 -29.22 -6.86 12.12
CA LYS A 1015 -29.92 -6.66 13.41
C LYS A 1015 -29.37 -7.53 14.54
N LYS A 1016 -28.99 -8.78 14.27
CA LYS A 1016 -28.35 -9.65 15.29
C LYS A 1016 -26.98 -9.12 15.68
N LYS A 1017 -26.17 -8.70 14.70
CA LYS A 1017 -24.86 -8.06 14.95
C LYS A 1017 -25.01 -6.76 15.71
N LEU A 1018 -26.04 -5.95 15.41
CA LEU A 1018 -26.35 -4.71 16.12
C LEU A 1018 -26.65 -4.97 17.60
N LYS A 1019 -27.43 -6.02 17.91
CA LYS A 1019 -27.71 -6.43 19.30
C LYS A 1019 -26.48 -6.99 20.03
N ALA A 1020 -25.56 -7.61 19.29
CA ALA A 1020 -24.32 -8.17 19.83
C ALA A 1020 -23.18 -7.14 19.90
N ALA A 1021 -23.32 -6.01 19.20
CA ALA A 1021 -22.34 -4.94 19.17
C ALA A 1021 -22.24 -4.32 20.57
N THR A 1022 -21.02 -4.32 21.10
CA THR A 1022 -20.74 -3.82 22.45
C THR A 1022 -20.27 -2.37 22.47
N ASN A 1023 -20.01 -1.78 21.29
CA ASN A 1023 -19.53 -0.40 21.14
C ASN A 1023 -20.02 0.21 19.81
N ASP A 1024 -19.85 1.52 19.67
CA ASP A 1024 -20.44 2.29 18.56
C ASP A 1024 -19.69 2.17 17.25
N GLU A 1025 -18.41 1.81 17.29
CA GLU A 1025 -17.63 1.48 16.10
C GLU A 1025 -18.20 0.23 15.41
N GLN A 1026 -18.50 -0.82 16.19
CA GLN A 1026 -19.17 -2.01 15.67
C GLN A 1026 -20.56 -1.69 15.12
N LYS A 1027 -21.30 -0.76 15.75
CA LYS A 1027 -22.61 -0.33 15.25
C LYS A 1027 -22.49 0.52 13.97
N ALA A 1028 -21.48 1.38 13.86
CA ALA A 1028 -21.23 2.22 12.69
C ALA A 1028 -20.82 1.39 11.48
N GLN A 1029 -20.00 0.34 11.67
CA GLN A 1029 -19.66 -0.60 10.61
C GLN A 1029 -20.90 -1.29 10.01
N LEU A 1030 -21.94 -1.52 10.82
CA LEU A 1030 -23.19 -2.11 10.35
C LEU A 1030 -24.00 -1.18 9.41
N ILE A 1031 -23.72 0.13 9.39
CA ILE A 1031 -24.28 1.05 8.39
C ILE A 1031 -23.79 0.66 6.99
N MET A 1032 -22.50 0.34 6.85
CA MET A 1032 -21.90 -0.07 5.58
C MET A 1032 -22.48 -1.41 5.10
N ASP A 1033 -22.66 -2.38 6.01
CA ASP A 1033 -23.28 -3.68 5.69
C ASP A 1033 -24.73 -3.51 5.17
N VAL A 1034 -25.48 -2.57 5.76
CA VAL A 1034 -26.87 -2.28 5.35
C VAL A 1034 -26.93 -1.56 4.00
N VAL A 1035 -26.02 -0.62 3.73
CA VAL A 1035 -25.91 0.07 2.44
C VAL A 1035 -25.46 -0.89 1.34
N GLN A 1036 -24.50 -1.78 1.63
CA GLN A 1036 -24.05 -2.80 0.67
C GLN A 1036 -25.17 -3.79 0.35
N ALA A 1037 -25.92 -4.26 1.36
CA ALA A 1037 -27.07 -5.14 1.16
C ALA A 1037 -28.15 -4.48 0.27
N ARG A 1038 -28.39 -3.17 0.44
CA ARG A 1038 -29.28 -2.38 -0.43
C ARG A 1038 -28.80 -2.40 -1.89
N ASN A 1039 -27.53 -2.07 -2.13
CA ASN A 1039 -27.01 -1.93 -3.49
C ASN A 1039 -27.11 -3.26 -4.25
N VAL A 1040 -26.73 -4.37 -3.59
CA VAL A 1040 -26.90 -5.72 -4.15
C VAL A 1040 -28.35 -6.01 -4.51
N ALA A 1041 -29.31 -5.71 -3.62
CA ALA A 1041 -30.73 -5.94 -3.90
C ALA A 1041 -31.26 -5.07 -5.06
N VAL A 1042 -30.82 -3.81 -5.17
CA VAL A 1042 -31.22 -2.91 -6.26
C VAL A 1042 -30.66 -3.36 -7.61
N ASP A 1043 -29.40 -3.81 -7.63
CA ASP A 1043 -28.78 -4.34 -8.85
C ASP A 1043 -29.49 -5.61 -9.33
N GLU A 1044 -29.84 -6.52 -8.42
CA GLU A 1044 -30.62 -7.71 -8.76
C GLU A 1044 -32.02 -7.36 -9.26
N ILE A 1045 -32.70 -6.37 -8.66
CA ILE A 1045 -34.00 -5.87 -9.16
C ILE A 1045 -33.87 -5.30 -10.59
N ASN A 1046 -32.79 -4.57 -10.87
CA ASN A 1046 -32.56 -3.99 -12.19
C ASN A 1046 -32.31 -5.05 -13.29
N LYS A 1047 -31.77 -6.21 -12.93
CA LYS A 1047 -31.54 -7.34 -13.84
C LYS A 1047 -32.81 -8.11 -14.21
N VAL A 1048 -33.90 -7.99 -13.44
CA VAL A 1048 -35.18 -8.67 -13.75
C VAL A 1048 -35.76 -8.15 -15.06
N LYS A 1049 -36.06 -9.02 -16.02
CA LYS A 1049 -36.71 -8.62 -17.30
C LYS A 1049 -38.20 -8.30 -17.07
N THR A 1050 -38.52 -7.06 -16.74
CA THR A 1050 -39.89 -6.56 -16.54
C THR A 1050 -39.99 -5.05 -16.78
N THR A 1051 -41.18 -4.48 -16.62
CA THR A 1051 -41.42 -3.05 -16.79
C THR A 1051 -40.72 -2.21 -15.71
N ASN A 1052 -40.25 -1.02 -16.08
CA ASN A 1052 -39.60 -0.09 -15.14
C ASN A 1052 -40.50 0.28 -13.96
N ALA A 1053 -41.82 0.31 -14.16
CA ALA A 1053 -42.79 0.57 -13.10
C ALA A 1053 -42.70 -0.47 -11.96
N LEU A 1054 -42.61 -1.76 -12.29
CA LEU A 1054 -42.50 -2.83 -11.29
C LEU A 1054 -41.12 -2.83 -10.61
N LYS A 1055 -40.04 -2.55 -11.34
CA LYS A 1055 -38.70 -2.37 -10.76
C LYS A 1055 -38.65 -1.23 -9.76
N ASN A 1056 -39.16 -0.07 -10.15
CA ASN A 1056 -39.18 1.12 -9.29
C ASN A 1056 -39.97 0.87 -8.01
N LYS A 1057 -41.10 0.16 -8.10
CA LYS A 1057 -41.86 -0.26 -6.92
C LYS A 1057 -41.02 -1.13 -5.98
N ALA A 1058 -40.36 -2.17 -6.49
CA ALA A 1058 -39.51 -3.05 -5.69
C ALA A 1058 -38.27 -2.33 -5.10
N ILE A 1059 -37.66 -1.40 -5.84
CA ILE A 1059 -36.55 -0.57 -5.36
C ILE A 1059 -37.01 0.32 -4.20
N ASN A 1060 -38.19 0.92 -4.29
CA ASN A 1060 -38.72 1.78 -3.24
C ASN A 1060 -39.06 0.98 -1.97
N GLU A 1061 -39.61 -0.22 -2.10
CA GLU A 1061 -39.85 -1.13 -0.98
C GLU A 1061 -38.52 -1.55 -0.31
N THR A 1062 -37.49 -1.86 -1.11
CA THR A 1062 -36.12 -2.13 -0.63
C THR A 1062 -35.54 -0.94 0.13
N LYS A 1063 -35.62 0.28 -0.43
CA LYS A 1063 -35.15 1.51 0.23
C LYS A 1063 -35.85 1.74 1.57
N SER A 1064 -37.17 1.53 1.63
CA SER A 1064 -37.95 1.70 2.86
C SER A 1064 -37.46 0.79 3.99
N LYS A 1065 -37.26 -0.51 3.69
CA LYS A 1065 -36.77 -1.50 4.67
C LYS A 1065 -35.37 -1.17 5.18
N VAL A 1066 -34.48 -0.78 4.28
CA VAL A 1066 -33.09 -0.40 4.57
C VAL A 1066 -33.05 0.83 5.44
N ASN A 1067 -33.77 1.89 5.06
CA ASN A 1067 -33.82 3.14 5.81
C ASN A 1067 -34.33 2.92 7.24
N LYS A 1068 -35.33 2.06 7.44
CA LYS A 1068 -35.83 1.73 8.78
C LYS A 1068 -34.75 1.12 9.68
N LEU A 1069 -33.91 0.23 9.15
CA LEU A 1069 -32.81 -0.35 9.93
C LEU A 1069 -31.66 0.66 10.13
N LEU A 1070 -31.33 1.46 9.11
CA LEU A 1070 -30.34 2.54 9.26
C LEU A 1070 -30.74 3.51 10.38
N THR A 1071 -32.00 3.97 10.40
CA THR A 1071 -32.53 4.81 11.48
C THR A 1071 -32.41 4.11 12.84
N THR A 1072 -32.65 2.80 12.91
CA THR A 1072 -32.51 2.03 14.16
C THR A 1072 -31.05 2.00 14.63
N ILE A 1073 -30.10 1.70 13.73
CA ILE A 1073 -28.66 1.68 14.03
C ILE A 1073 -28.20 3.06 14.50
N ILE A 1074 -28.55 4.11 13.76
CA ILE A 1074 -28.20 5.50 14.10
C ILE A 1074 -28.81 5.90 15.45
N THR A 1075 -30.05 5.50 15.74
CA THR A 1075 -30.69 5.77 17.04
C THR A 1075 -29.99 5.02 18.18
N GLU A 1076 -29.55 3.79 17.97
CA GLU A 1076 -28.80 3.00 18.96
C GLU A 1076 -27.38 3.51 19.18
N ILE A 1077 -26.75 4.14 18.19
CA ILE A 1077 -25.46 4.85 18.32
C ILE A 1077 -25.66 6.16 19.09
N MET A 1078 -26.76 6.87 18.86
CA MET A 1078 -27.06 8.13 19.57
C MET A 1078 -27.52 7.93 21.03
N ARG A 1079 -27.84 6.69 21.45
CA ARG A 1079 -28.32 6.36 22.80
C ARG A 1079 -27.25 5.77 23.71
N SER A 1080 -26.22 5.17 23.14
CA SER A 1080 -24.99 4.75 23.83
C SER A 1080 -24.09 5.95 24.08
#